data_AF-A0A8H3XTC9-F1
#
_entry.id   AF-A0A8H3XTC9-F1
#
_cell.length_a   1.000
_cell.length_b   1.000
_cell.length_c   1.000
_cell.angle_alpha   90.00
_cell.angle_beta   90.00
_cell.angle_gamma   90.00
#
_symmetry.space_group_name_H-M   'P 1'
#
loop_
_entity.id
_entity.type
_entity.pdbx_description
1 polymer ?
#
loop_
_entity_poly.entity_id
_entity_poly.type
_entity_poly.pdbx_seq_one_letter_code
_entity_poly.pdbx_strand_id
1 'polypeptide(L)'
;MPQKEFVPKTYQESPTGAQDSSSVHLRSSPDERSFDFSFEPIRENLFRVTFSSQDHPLPPFPSVTKPATNLDGVQVSTSGGSNQKTIEVGDVTASVDWSNTPVVSLSWKGTEKHLYRDLPLRSYVADSTGIAHYTEHDRDCLHVGLGEKRAPMDLTGRHFQLSATDSFGYDVYNTDPLYKHIPLLIKASPDGCVAIFSTTHGRGTWSVGSEVDGLWGHFKVYRQDYGGLEQYLIVGKTLKDVVRSYAELVGLPILVPRWAYGYISGGYKYTMLDDPPAHEALMEFADKLEEHGIPCSAHQMSSGYSIAETEPKVRNVFTWNKHRFPNPEEWIAKYHGRGIRLLSNIKPFLLASHPDFQKLIDSNGFFKDPASNKPGYMRLWSAGGATGGDGCHIDFSSAVAFKWWYDGVQSLKRAGIDAMWNDNNEYTLPDDDWKLALDEPTVSEAVKKGVENSVGQWGRAMHTELMGKASHDALLNIEPNHRPFVLTRSATAGTMRYAASTWSGDNVTSWEGMKGANALSLSAGISLLQCCGHDIGGFEGPQPSPELLLRWIQLGIHSPRFAINCFKTSPGNSSVGDVIEPWMYPEITSLVRDTIKRRYEILPYIYSLGLESHLTASPPQRWVGWGYESDPEVWTKALKSGDEQFWFGDTIMVGGVYEPGVNVAKLYLPRKANDKFDFGYVNMNEPYNYLASGQWVEVPSEWRKSIPLLARIGGAIPVGKPVHTRVPGDDTPASVAVKEVDDYRGVEIFPPRGSSHGQVFSTTWFEDDGISLEARISEYTITYSSTEEKVIVGFSRDEKSGFVPAWKDLDIVLHNGDERRVVSDIGKTVEYKGKDSRGRVVYTLKN
;
A
#
# COMPACT_ATOMS: atom_id res chain seq x y z
N MET A 1 -15.70 7.64 -26.73
CA MET A 1 -15.48 6.39 -27.47
C MET A 1 -14.25 6.58 -28.35
N PRO A 2 -13.32 5.61 -28.38
CA PRO A 2 -12.18 5.61 -29.29
C PRO A 2 -12.59 5.89 -30.74
N GLN A 3 -11.69 6.53 -31.49
CA GLN A 3 -11.87 6.74 -32.94
C GLN A 3 -11.30 5.52 -33.68
N LYS A 4 -11.98 5.06 -34.74
CA LYS A 4 -11.54 3.93 -35.58
C LYS A 4 -11.51 2.56 -34.87
N GLU A 5 -12.46 2.29 -33.98
CA GLU A 5 -12.63 0.95 -33.38
C GLU A 5 -12.82 -0.13 -34.45
N PHE A 6 -12.12 -1.24 -34.28
CA PHE A 6 -12.27 -2.45 -35.08
C PHE A 6 -12.30 -3.67 -34.16
N VAL A 7 -13.27 -4.55 -34.36
CA VAL A 7 -13.41 -5.82 -33.64
C VAL A 7 -12.97 -6.92 -34.60
N PRO A 8 -11.79 -7.54 -34.43
CA PRO A 8 -11.38 -8.63 -35.31
C PRO A 8 -12.34 -9.81 -35.17
N LYS A 9 -12.67 -10.41 -36.30
CA LYS A 9 -13.61 -11.54 -36.42
C LYS A 9 -12.94 -12.69 -37.18
N THR A 10 -13.58 -13.85 -37.14
CA THR A 10 -13.15 -15.04 -37.87
C THR A 10 -11.75 -15.49 -37.45
N TYR A 11 -11.69 -16.23 -36.34
CA TYR A 11 -10.46 -16.76 -35.80
C TYR A 11 -10.25 -18.22 -36.22
N GLN A 12 -8.99 -18.57 -36.43
CA GLN A 12 -8.55 -19.94 -36.63
C GLN A 12 -7.48 -20.28 -35.61
N GLU A 13 -7.46 -21.53 -35.16
CA GLU A 13 -6.43 -22.00 -34.26
C GLU A 13 -5.07 -22.01 -34.97
N SER A 14 -4.05 -21.45 -34.33
CA SER A 14 -2.71 -21.36 -34.89
C SER A 14 -2.05 -22.74 -34.94
N PRO A 15 -1.28 -23.09 -36.01
CA PRO A 15 -0.56 -24.36 -36.11
C PRO A 15 0.40 -24.63 -34.94
N THR A 16 0.97 -23.58 -34.33
CA THR A 16 1.83 -23.68 -33.15
C THR A 16 1.05 -23.95 -31.85
N GLY A 17 -0.23 -23.58 -31.80
CA GLY A 17 -1.11 -23.85 -30.65
C GLY A 17 -1.62 -25.29 -30.58
N ALA A 18 -1.64 -26.01 -31.70
CA ALA A 18 -2.09 -27.40 -31.75
C ALA A 18 -1.18 -28.39 -30.97
N GLN A 19 -0.02 -27.94 -30.48
CA GLN A 19 0.94 -28.76 -29.71
C GLN A 19 0.71 -28.73 -28.19
N ASP A 20 0.07 -27.69 -27.65
CA ASP A 20 -0.30 -27.61 -26.24
C ASP A 20 -1.82 -27.74 -26.11
N SER A 21 -2.28 -28.91 -25.70
CA SER A 21 -3.72 -29.17 -25.58
C SER A 21 -4.41 -28.26 -24.57
N SER A 22 -3.66 -27.73 -23.60
CA SER A 22 -4.19 -26.97 -22.46
C SER A 22 -4.34 -25.46 -22.72
N SER A 23 -3.85 -24.94 -23.84
CA SER A 23 -3.94 -23.53 -24.21
C SER A 23 -4.80 -23.32 -25.46
N VAL A 24 -5.15 -22.07 -25.73
CA VAL A 24 -5.83 -21.65 -26.96
C VAL A 24 -5.01 -20.54 -27.59
N HIS A 25 -4.59 -20.75 -28.84
CA HIS A 25 -3.87 -19.75 -29.63
C HIS A 25 -4.60 -19.54 -30.94
N LEU A 26 -5.09 -18.33 -31.18
CA LEU A 26 -5.93 -18.00 -32.31
C LEU A 26 -5.31 -16.88 -33.12
N ARG A 27 -5.57 -16.88 -34.42
CA ARG A 27 -5.24 -15.79 -35.33
C ARG A 27 -6.47 -15.38 -36.13
N SER A 28 -6.76 -14.08 -36.19
CA SER A 28 -7.86 -13.56 -37.01
C SER A 28 -7.49 -13.54 -38.49
N SER A 29 -8.48 -13.70 -39.37
CA SER A 29 -8.30 -13.66 -40.82
C SER A 29 -7.58 -12.38 -41.31
N PRO A 30 -6.80 -12.48 -42.41
CA PRO A 30 -5.89 -11.43 -42.85
C PRO A 30 -6.55 -10.24 -43.59
N ASP A 31 -7.86 -10.24 -43.78
CA ASP A 31 -8.49 -9.38 -44.80
C ASP A 31 -8.44 -7.87 -44.51
N GLU A 32 -8.17 -7.43 -43.27
CA GLU A 32 -7.99 -5.99 -42.98
C GLU A 32 -6.87 -5.68 -41.95
N ARG A 33 -6.77 -6.40 -40.81
CA ARG A 33 -5.63 -6.42 -39.86
C ARG A 33 -5.68 -7.72 -39.05
N SER A 34 -4.61 -8.50 -39.04
CA SER A 34 -4.57 -9.78 -38.32
C SER A 34 -4.14 -9.58 -36.87
N PHE A 35 -4.91 -10.13 -35.93
CA PHE A 35 -4.61 -10.14 -34.49
C PHE A 35 -4.38 -11.56 -34.02
N ASP A 36 -3.39 -11.72 -33.15
CA ASP A 36 -3.12 -12.93 -32.41
C ASP A 36 -3.78 -12.81 -31.02
N PHE A 37 -4.49 -13.87 -30.62
CA PHE A 37 -5.10 -14.02 -29.30
C PHE A 37 -4.54 -15.27 -28.63
N SER A 38 -4.23 -15.21 -27.34
CA SER A 38 -3.96 -16.41 -26.54
C SER A 38 -4.68 -16.44 -25.21
N PHE A 39 -5.06 -17.64 -24.79
CA PHE A 39 -5.51 -17.97 -23.44
C PHE A 39 -4.70 -19.17 -22.94
N GLU A 40 -3.98 -18.98 -21.83
CA GLU A 40 -3.01 -19.94 -21.31
C GLU A 40 -3.25 -20.15 -19.81
N PRO A 41 -3.61 -21.36 -19.35
CA PRO A 41 -3.49 -21.72 -17.94
C PRO A 41 -2.02 -21.73 -17.53
N ILE A 42 -1.67 -20.97 -16.49
CA ILE A 42 -0.30 -20.86 -15.97
C ILE A 42 -0.13 -21.76 -14.75
N ARG A 43 -1.13 -21.75 -13.86
CA ARG A 43 -1.29 -22.63 -12.70
C ARG A 43 -2.80 -22.72 -12.39
N GLU A 44 -3.18 -23.54 -11.41
CA GLU A 44 -4.59 -23.88 -11.14
C GLU A 44 -5.57 -22.69 -11.16
N ASN A 45 -5.16 -21.54 -10.63
CA ASN A 45 -6.02 -20.37 -10.47
C ASN A 45 -5.51 -19.11 -11.18
N LEU A 46 -4.54 -19.23 -12.09
CA LEU A 46 -3.93 -18.10 -12.81
C LEU A 46 -3.91 -18.40 -14.31
N PHE A 47 -4.49 -17.49 -15.08
CA PHE A 47 -4.60 -17.60 -16.53
C PHE A 47 -4.02 -16.35 -17.18
N ARG A 48 -3.32 -16.50 -18.29
CA ARG A 48 -2.77 -15.39 -19.08
C ARG A 48 -3.60 -15.22 -20.35
N VAL A 49 -3.94 -13.98 -20.65
CA VAL A 49 -4.65 -13.56 -21.85
C VAL A 49 -3.79 -12.58 -22.62
N THR A 50 -3.62 -12.80 -23.93
CA THR A 50 -2.98 -11.82 -24.81
C THR A 50 -3.86 -11.50 -26.01
N PHE A 51 -3.79 -10.25 -26.46
CA PHE A 51 -4.43 -9.78 -27.69
C PHE A 51 -3.54 -8.71 -28.34
N SER A 52 -2.88 -9.07 -29.44
CA SER A 52 -1.85 -8.22 -30.05
C SER A 52 -1.77 -8.35 -31.57
N SER A 53 -1.11 -7.40 -32.20
CA SER A 53 -0.75 -7.44 -33.63
C SER A 53 0.61 -6.80 -33.84
N GLN A 54 1.11 -6.78 -35.08
CA GLN A 54 2.35 -6.06 -35.40
C GLN A 54 2.28 -4.57 -35.04
N ASP A 55 1.13 -3.93 -35.28
CA ASP A 55 0.91 -2.51 -34.98
C ASP A 55 0.49 -2.26 -33.52
N HIS A 56 0.14 -3.32 -32.79
CA HIS A 56 -0.27 -3.29 -31.38
C HIS A 56 0.56 -4.32 -30.60
N PRO A 57 1.88 -4.09 -30.45
CA PRO A 57 2.75 -5.04 -29.76
C PRO A 57 2.38 -5.12 -28.28
N LEU A 58 2.61 -6.28 -27.66
CA LEU A 58 2.49 -6.41 -26.20
C LEU A 58 3.40 -5.40 -25.48
N PRO A 59 3.09 -5.03 -24.22
CA PRO A 59 3.93 -4.12 -23.45
C PRO A 59 5.42 -4.49 -23.54
N PRO A 60 6.30 -3.58 -24.00
CA PRO A 60 7.71 -3.91 -24.25
C PRO A 60 8.42 -4.28 -22.94
N PHE A 61 8.09 -3.57 -21.85
CA PHE A 61 8.58 -3.82 -20.50
C PHE A 61 7.37 -4.06 -19.58
N PRO A 62 6.87 -5.29 -19.48
CA PRO A 62 5.73 -5.59 -18.62
C PRO A 62 6.15 -5.48 -17.14
N SER A 63 5.28 -4.92 -16.30
CA SER A 63 5.51 -4.75 -14.85
C SER A 63 5.73 -6.06 -14.07
N VAL A 64 5.44 -7.19 -14.72
CA VAL A 64 5.72 -8.54 -14.27
C VAL A 64 6.27 -9.39 -15.42
N THR A 65 7.17 -10.32 -15.12
CA THR A 65 7.63 -11.32 -16.09
C THR A 65 6.65 -12.49 -16.12
N LYS A 66 6.33 -13.02 -17.31
CA LYS A 66 5.50 -14.23 -17.40
C LYS A 66 6.13 -15.36 -16.58
N PRO A 67 5.45 -15.87 -15.53
CA PRO A 67 5.96 -17.00 -14.76
C PRO A 67 5.97 -18.28 -15.61
N ALA A 68 6.79 -19.25 -15.22
CA ALA A 68 6.76 -20.57 -15.84
C ALA A 68 5.37 -21.20 -15.62
N THR A 69 4.83 -21.82 -16.67
CA THR A 69 3.62 -22.64 -16.54
C THR A 69 3.94 -23.85 -15.69
N ASN A 70 3.18 -24.06 -14.62
CA ASN A 70 3.28 -25.21 -13.73
C ASN A 70 1.89 -25.73 -13.41
N LEU A 71 1.54 -26.86 -14.02
CA LEU A 71 0.29 -27.60 -13.80
C LEU A 71 0.56 -28.97 -13.18
N ASP A 72 1.76 -29.19 -12.63
CA ASP A 72 2.14 -30.47 -12.04
C ASP A 72 1.25 -30.77 -10.84
N GLY A 73 0.64 -31.97 -10.84
CA GLY A 73 -0.29 -32.39 -9.80
C GLY A 73 -1.69 -31.76 -9.90
N VAL A 74 -1.93 -30.85 -10.84
CA VAL A 74 -3.26 -30.28 -11.12
C VAL A 74 -3.98 -31.17 -12.13
N GLN A 75 -5.24 -31.51 -11.84
CA GLN A 75 -6.05 -32.25 -12.80
C GLN A 75 -6.43 -31.33 -13.95
N VAL A 76 -5.93 -31.64 -15.15
CA VAL A 76 -6.24 -30.89 -16.37
C VAL A 76 -6.95 -31.78 -17.37
N SER A 77 -8.11 -31.34 -17.84
CA SER A 77 -8.81 -32.01 -18.94
C SER A 77 -9.33 -31.00 -19.94
N THR A 78 -9.35 -31.39 -21.21
CA THR A 78 -9.76 -30.50 -22.30
C THR A 78 -10.81 -31.18 -23.16
N SER A 79 -11.84 -30.42 -23.51
CA SER A 79 -12.88 -30.82 -24.46
C SER A 79 -13.19 -29.65 -25.38
N GLY A 80 -13.74 -29.89 -26.56
CA GLY A 80 -14.01 -28.80 -27.50
C GLY A 80 -14.57 -29.24 -28.84
N GLY A 81 -14.95 -28.24 -29.63
CA GLY A 81 -15.40 -28.38 -31.02
C GLY A 81 -14.54 -27.53 -31.96
N SER A 82 -15.05 -27.22 -33.15
CA SER A 82 -14.30 -26.44 -34.15
C SER A 82 -14.00 -25.00 -33.71
N ASN A 83 -14.91 -24.39 -32.92
CA ASN A 83 -14.86 -22.97 -32.56
C ASN A 83 -14.93 -22.72 -31.04
N GLN A 84 -14.68 -23.74 -30.22
CA GLN A 84 -14.73 -23.63 -28.77
C GLN A 84 -13.82 -24.66 -28.11
N LYS A 85 -13.15 -24.27 -27.02
CA LYS A 85 -12.38 -25.15 -26.14
C LYS A 85 -12.78 -24.90 -24.68
N THR A 86 -13.02 -25.98 -23.95
CA THR A 86 -13.23 -25.98 -22.51
C THR A 86 -12.07 -26.72 -21.86
N ILE A 87 -11.45 -26.06 -20.88
CA ILE A 87 -10.28 -26.51 -20.14
C ILE A 87 -10.70 -26.56 -18.68
N GLU A 88 -10.79 -27.76 -18.11
CA GLU A 88 -10.90 -27.93 -16.67
C GLU A 88 -9.49 -27.94 -16.08
N VAL A 89 -9.24 -27.08 -15.10
CA VAL A 89 -7.96 -26.96 -14.40
C VAL A 89 -8.25 -26.94 -12.91
N GLY A 90 -8.04 -28.06 -12.23
CA GLY A 90 -8.40 -28.23 -10.82
C GLY A 90 -9.89 -28.01 -10.59
N ASP A 91 -10.22 -27.08 -9.69
CA ASP A 91 -11.60 -26.66 -9.38
C ASP A 91 -12.20 -25.65 -10.38
N VAL A 92 -11.44 -25.17 -11.37
CA VAL A 92 -11.87 -24.13 -12.32
C VAL A 92 -12.22 -24.72 -13.69
N THR A 93 -13.34 -24.30 -14.26
CA THR A 93 -13.68 -24.54 -15.66
C THR A 93 -13.48 -23.23 -16.44
N ALA A 94 -12.54 -23.24 -17.38
CA ALA A 94 -12.31 -22.17 -18.34
C ALA A 94 -12.89 -22.56 -19.70
N SER A 95 -13.63 -21.68 -20.35
CA SER A 95 -14.11 -21.88 -21.72
C SER A 95 -13.70 -20.70 -22.60
N VAL A 96 -13.22 -21.00 -23.80
CA VAL A 96 -12.90 -20.03 -24.84
C VAL A 96 -13.74 -20.36 -26.07
N ASP A 97 -14.69 -19.48 -26.41
CA ASP A 97 -15.46 -19.53 -27.67
C ASP A 97 -14.90 -18.51 -28.65
N TRP A 98 -14.63 -18.92 -29.89
CA TRP A 98 -14.15 -18.02 -30.96
C TRP A 98 -14.99 -18.11 -32.24
N SER A 99 -16.29 -18.40 -32.08
CA SER A 99 -17.27 -18.29 -33.16
C SER A 99 -17.37 -16.84 -33.71
N ASN A 100 -16.94 -15.86 -32.91
CA ASN A 100 -16.76 -14.46 -33.28
C ASN A 100 -15.43 -13.93 -32.71
N THR A 101 -15.38 -12.70 -32.18
CA THR A 101 -14.27 -12.30 -31.29
C THR A 101 -14.21 -13.22 -30.05
N PRO A 102 -13.02 -13.65 -29.57
CA PRO A 102 -12.90 -14.68 -28.54
C PRO A 102 -13.62 -14.29 -27.25
N VAL A 103 -14.28 -15.24 -26.59
CA VAL A 103 -14.99 -15.03 -25.33
C VAL A 103 -14.45 -16.01 -24.30
N VAL A 104 -13.70 -15.51 -23.32
CA VAL A 104 -13.26 -16.25 -22.15
C VAL A 104 -14.36 -16.25 -21.09
N SER A 105 -14.67 -17.41 -20.53
CA SER A 105 -15.59 -17.58 -19.38
C SER A 105 -14.92 -18.44 -18.32
N LEU A 106 -15.05 -18.06 -17.04
CA LEU A 106 -14.52 -18.82 -15.90
C LEU A 106 -15.66 -19.13 -14.92
N SER A 107 -15.75 -20.37 -14.47
CA SER A 107 -16.67 -20.82 -13.41
C SER A 107 -16.02 -21.85 -12.51
N TRP A 108 -16.64 -22.13 -11.36
CA TRP A 108 -16.30 -23.31 -10.58
C TRP A 108 -16.78 -24.56 -11.31
N LYS A 109 -15.98 -25.63 -11.24
CA LYS A 109 -16.30 -26.92 -11.83
C LYS A 109 -17.66 -27.43 -11.36
N GLY A 110 -18.49 -27.86 -12.31
CA GLY A 110 -19.85 -28.34 -12.05
C GLY A 110 -20.89 -27.25 -11.79
N THR A 111 -20.55 -25.97 -11.97
CA THR A 111 -21.49 -24.85 -11.85
C THR A 111 -21.71 -24.15 -13.19
N GLU A 112 -22.95 -23.74 -13.47
CA GLU A 112 -23.31 -22.96 -14.66
C GLU A 112 -23.09 -21.44 -14.45
N LYS A 113 -23.01 -20.99 -13.20
CA LYS A 113 -22.83 -19.57 -12.84
C LYS A 113 -21.40 -19.12 -13.15
N HIS A 114 -21.25 -18.17 -14.06
CA HIS A 114 -19.95 -17.58 -14.36
C HIS A 114 -19.46 -16.68 -13.21
N LEU A 115 -18.20 -16.86 -12.82
CA LEU A 115 -17.48 -15.90 -11.99
C LEU A 115 -17.04 -14.70 -12.83
N TYR A 116 -16.63 -14.98 -14.07
CA TYR A 116 -16.12 -14.05 -15.06
C TYR A 116 -16.56 -14.45 -16.45
N ARG A 117 -16.86 -13.46 -17.30
CA ARG A 117 -17.12 -13.64 -18.72
C ARG A 117 -16.77 -12.38 -19.51
N ASP A 118 -16.02 -12.56 -20.59
CA ASP A 118 -15.84 -11.54 -21.62
C ASP A 118 -17.20 -11.16 -22.23
N LEU A 119 -17.38 -9.90 -22.63
CA LEU A 119 -18.63 -9.46 -23.25
C LEU A 119 -18.76 -10.09 -24.65
N PRO A 120 -19.75 -10.95 -24.91
CA PRO A 120 -19.88 -11.62 -26.20
C PRO A 120 -20.00 -10.61 -27.36
N LEU A 121 -19.42 -10.95 -28.52
CA LEU A 121 -19.42 -10.15 -29.75
C LEU A 121 -18.63 -8.82 -29.68
N ARG A 122 -18.09 -8.41 -28.53
CA ARG A 122 -17.32 -7.16 -28.36
C ARG A 122 -16.15 -7.27 -27.37
N SER A 123 -15.72 -8.47 -27.02
CA SER A 123 -14.71 -8.73 -25.98
C SER A 123 -13.38 -8.03 -26.21
N TYR A 124 -12.78 -8.19 -27.39
CA TYR A 124 -11.49 -7.59 -27.75
C TYR A 124 -11.65 -6.64 -28.94
N VAL A 125 -11.29 -5.38 -28.73
CA VAL A 125 -11.42 -4.29 -29.71
C VAL A 125 -10.06 -3.60 -29.84
N ALA A 126 -9.65 -3.29 -31.07
CA ALA A 126 -8.49 -2.44 -31.34
C ALA A 126 -8.96 -1.05 -31.81
N ASP A 127 -8.18 -0.01 -31.54
CA ASP A 127 -8.39 1.32 -32.10
C ASP A 127 -7.19 1.75 -32.98
N SER A 128 -6.84 3.04 -33.02
CA SER A 128 -5.71 3.52 -33.82
C SER A 128 -4.34 3.17 -33.24
N THR A 129 -4.22 3.18 -31.92
CA THR A 129 -2.92 3.06 -31.22
C THR A 129 -2.95 2.02 -30.11
N GLY A 130 -4.12 1.72 -29.57
CA GLY A 130 -4.34 0.86 -28.41
C GLY A 130 -5.51 -0.09 -28.58
N ILE A 131 -6.03 -0.55 -27.45
CA ILE A 131 -7.03 -1.62 -27.38
C ILE A 131 -8.08 -1.36 -26.29
N ALA A 132 -9.20 -2.07 -26.38
CA ALA A 132 -10.19 -2.15 -25.34
C ALA A 132 -10.62 -3.61 -25.10
N HIS A 133 -10.81 -3.95 -23.84
CA HIS A 133 -11.26 -5.26 -23.37
C HIS A 133 -12.57 -5.12 -22.59
N TYR A 134 -13.64 -5.70 -23.13
CA TYR A 134 -14.99 -5.62 -22.58
C TYR A 134 -15.35 -6.92 -21.85
N THR A 135 -15.91 -6.79 -20.65
CA THR A 135 -16.35 -7.90 -19.81
C THR A 135 -17.74 -7.63 -19.24
N GLU A 136 -18.50 -8.68 -18.94
CA GLU A 136 -19.81 -8.56 -18.31
C GLU A 136 -19.71 -7.87 -16.94
N HIS A 137 -20.74 -7.12 -16.55
CA HIS A 137 -20.80 -6.41 -15.27
C HIS A 137 -21.82 -7.03 -14.31
N ASP A 138 -21.40 -7.20 -13.07
CA ASP A 138 -22.22 -7.70 -11.96
C ASP A 138 -22.41 -6.58 -10.92
N ARG A 139 -23.61 -6.00 -10.86
CA ARG A 139 -23.86 -4.76 -10.10
C ARG A 139 -23.94 -4.95 -8.59
N ASP A 140 -24.14 -6.19 -8.13
CA ASP A 140 -24.34 -6.48 -6.71
C ASP A 140 -23.02 -6.82 -6.02
N CYS A 141 -22.00 -7.22 -6.80
CA CYS A 141 -20.67 -7.54 -6.31
C CYS A 141 -19.91 -6.32 -5.76
N LEU A 142 -18.85 -6.60 -4.99
CA LEU A 142 -17.83 -5.61 -4.67
C LEU A 142 -16.83 -5.54 -5.83
N HIS A 143 -16.55 -4.35 -6.33
CA HIS A 143 -15.39 -4.11 -7.19
C HIS A 143 -14.34 -3.31 -6.44
N VAL A 144 -13.10 -3.78 -6.39
CA VAL A 144 -12.02 -3.15 -5.61
C VAL A 144 -10.66 -3.34 -6.30
N GLY A 145 -9.66 -2.59 -5.88
CA GLY A 145 -8.32 -2.59 -6.44
C GLY A 145 -7.97 -1.23 -7.03
N LEU A 146 -7.34 -1.23 -8.19
CA LEU A 146 -6.82 -0.08 -8.92
C LEU A 146 -5.78 0.75 -8.16
N GLY A 147 -5.19 0.19 -7.10
CA GLY A 147 -4.24 0.88 -6.23
C GLY A 147 -4.97 1.82 -5.26
N GLU A 148 -4.51 3.06 -5.24
CA GLU A 148 -5.17 4.13 -4.49
C GLU A 148 -6.11 4.90 -5.41
N LYS A 149 -7.41 4.78 -5.15
CA LYS A 149 -8.46 5.49 -5.86
C LYS A 149 -9.39 6.19 -4.88
N ARG A 150 -10.04 7.26 -5.38
CA ARG A 150 -11.02 8.05 -4.61
C ARG A 150 -12.08 7.17 -3.95
N ALA A 151 -12.43 7.53 -2.72
CA ALA A 151 -13.46 6.88 -1.94
C ALA A 151 -14.83 6.95 -2.64
N PRO A 152 -15.78 6.04 -2.33
CA PRO A 152 -15.66 4.88 -1.45
C PRO A 152 -14.77 3.75 -2.03
N MET A 153 -14.56 2.67 -1.29
CA MET A 153 -13.78 1.50 -1.73
C MET A 153 -14.44 0.77 -2.91
N ASP A 154 -15.77 0.58 -2.90
CA ASP A 154 -16.50 -0.10 -3.98
C ASP A 154 -16.51 0.71 -5.29
N LEU A 155 -15.76 0.23 -6.29
CA LEU A 155 -15.56 0.84 -7.61
C LEU A 155 -16.79 0.68 -8.54
N THR A 156 -17.79 -0.10 -8.14
CA THR A 156 -18.99 -0.39 -8.95
C THR A 156 -19.72 0.85 -9.43
N GLY A 157 -20.03 0.91 -10.73
CA GLY A 157 -20.75 2.01 -11.37
C GLY A 157 -19.93 3.28 -11.58
N ARG A 158 -18.59 3.22 -11.45
CA ARG A 158 -17.69 4.38 -11.56
C ARG A 158 -16.66 4.22 -12.69
N HIS A 159 -16.17 5.36 -13.17
CA HIS A 159 -15.10 5.48 -14.17
C HIS A 159 -13.81 5.95 -13.51
N PHE A 160 -12.67 5.41 -13.95
CA PHE A 160 -11.33 5.72 -13.43
C PHE A 160 -10.31 5.85 -14.55
N GLN A 161 -9.43 6.84 -14.42
CA GLN A 161 -8.22 6.95 -15.21
C GLN A 161 -7.13 6.04 -14.65
N LEU A 162 -6.47 5.30 -15.52
CA LEU A 162 -5.24 4.57 -15.23
C LEU A 162 -4.06 5.45 -15.60
N SER A 163 -3.81 6.42 -14.74
CA SER A 163 -2.67 7.32 -14.76
C SER A 163 -2.35 7.71 -13.33
N ALA A 164 -1.15 8.26 -13.14
CA ALA A 164 -0.79 8.98 -11.94
C ALA A 164 -0.70 10.48 -12.25
N THR A 165 -1.04 11.34 -11.30
CA THR A 165 -0.81 12.79 -11.41
C THR A 165 -0.58 13.42 -10.03
N ASP A 166 -0.01 14.62 -10.04
CA ASP A 166 0.16 15.45 -8.86
C ASP A 166 -1.17 16.10 -8.44
N SER A 167 -2.01 15.34 -7.73
CA SER A 167 -3.34 15.78 -7.30
C SER A 167 -3.28 16.56 -5.97
N PHE A 168 -2.45 17.60 -5.91
CA PHE A 168 -2.28 18.45 -4.74
C PHE A 168 -3.65 18.97 -4.23
N GLY A 169 -3.99 18.70 -2.96
CA GLY A 169 -5.25 19.16 -2.39
C GLY A 169 -6.49 18.42 -2.88
N TYR A 170 -6.36 17.14 -3.23
CA TYR A 170 -7.45 16.38 -3.83
C TYR A 170 -8.70 16.27 -2.94
N ASP A 171 -9.87 16.27 -3.58
CA ASP A 171 -11.13 15.85 -2.96
C ASP A 171 -11.17 14.32 -2.95
N VAL A 172 -11.25 13.74 -1.75
CA VAL A 172 -11.16 12.29 -1.54
C VAL A 172 -12.28 11.48 -2.21
N TYR A 173 -13.42 12.09 -2.54
CA TYR A 173 -14.56 11.44 -3.18
C TYR A 173 -14.68 11.78 -4.67
N ASN A 174 -14.13 12.92 -5.11
CA ASN A 174 -14.38 13.46 -6.46
C ASN A 174 -13.17 13.45 -7.39
N THR A 175 -11.94 13.54 -6.87
CA THR A 175 -10.73 13.67 -7.70
C THR A 175 -10.20 12.30 -8.17
N ASP A 176 -10.04 12.12 -9.47
CA ASP A 176 -9.30 11.02 -10.10
C ASP A 176 -8.70 11.54 -11.43
N PRO A 177 -7.45 11.21 -11.78
CA PRO A 177 -6.54 10.28 -11.10
C PRO A 177 -5.93 10.83 -9.81
N LEU A 178 -5.36 9.93 -9.00
CA LEU A 178 -4.50 10.24 -7.86
C LEU A 178 -3.05 9.88 -8.21
N TYR A 179 -2.24 9.49 -7.22
CA TYR A 179 -0.79 9.34 -7.37
C TYR A 179 -0.33 7.99 -7.91
N LYS A 180 -1.19 6.96 -7.93
CA LYS A 180 -0.78 5.56 -8.19
C LYS A 180 -1.40 4.99 -9.47
N HIS A 181 -0.58 4.23 -10.20
CA HIS A 181 -0.95 3.51 -11.41
C HIS A 181 -0.88 2.00 -11.15
N ILE A 182 -1.99 1.40 -10.73
CA ILE A 182 -2.09 -0.06 -10.54
C ILE A 182 -3.27 -0.58 -11.36
N PRO A 183 -3.06 -1.25 -12.51
CA PRO A 183 -4.14 -1.73 -13.37
C PRO A 183 -4.68 -3.12 -12.92
N LEU A 184 -5.07 -3.26 -11.65
CA LEU A 184 -5.65 -4.47 -11.04
C LEU A 184 -7.11 -4.22 -10.65
N LEU A 185 -8.07 -4.88 -11.29
CA LEU A 185 -9.48 -4.82 -10.88
C LEU A 185 -9.93 -6.18 -10.34
N ILE A 186 -10.48 -6.21 -9.13
CA ILE A 186 -11.03 -7.41 -8.50
C ILE A 186 -12.54 -7.30 -8.39
N LYS A 187 -13.25 -8.31 -8.88
CA LYS A 187 -14.67 -8.57 -8.56
C LYS A 187 -14.70 -9.58 -7.42
N ALA A 188 -15.41 -9.28 -6.33
CA ALA A 188 -15.65 -10.19 -5.22
C ALA A 188 -17.15 -10.37 -4.96
N SER A 189 -17.56 -11.61 -4.76
CA SER A 189 -18.92 -12.00 -4.38
C SER A 189 -18.90 -13.14 -3.35
N PRO A 190 -20.05 -13.49 -2.74
CA PRO A 190 -20.15 -14.69 -1.91
C PRO A 190 -19.79 -16.00 -2.63
N ASP A 191 -19.90 -16.03 -3.97
CA ASP A 191 -19.60 -17.22 -4.77
C ASP A 191 -18.13 -17.35 -5.13
N GLY A 192 -17.34 -16.27 -5.04
CA GLY A 192 -15.93 -16.26 -5.41
C GLY A 192 -15.43 -14.90 -5.89
N CYS A 193 -14.14 -14.84 -6.16
CA CYS A 193 -13.43 -13.64 -6.57
C CYS A 193 -12.68 -13.86 -7.89
N VAL A 194 -12.66 -12.84 -8.75
CA VAL A 194 -11.83 -12.82 -9.96
C VAL A 194 -11.12 -11.48 -10.09
N ALA A 195 -9.79 -11.50 -10.25
CA ALA A 195 -9.01 -10.32 -10.62
C ALA A 195 -8.65 -10.32 -12.10
N ILE A 196 -8.57 -9.10 -12.66
CA ILE A 196 -8.04 -8.79 -13.98
C ILE A 196 -6.88 -7.83 -13.76
N PHE A 197 -5.66 -8.24 -14.14
CA PHE A 197 -4.45 -7.45 -14.00
C PHE A 197 -3.78 -7.24 -15.36
N SER A 198 -3.58 -5.99 -15.79
CA SER A 198 -2.79 -5.67 -16.98
C SER A 198 -1.32 -5.43 -16.63
N THR A 199 -0.39 -5.89 -17.46
CA THR A 199 1.05 -5.71 -17.18
C THR A 199 1.60 -4.36 -17.61
N THR A 200 0.82 -3.56 -18.35
CA THR A 200 1.28 -2.30 -18.95
C THR A 200 1.66 -1.23 -17.92
N HIS A 201 2.66 -0.41 -18.25
CA HIS A 201 2.92 0.88 -17.60
C HIS A 201 2.24 2.05 -18.33
N GLY A 202 1.55 1.76 -19.44
CA GLY A 202 0.86 2.73 -20.28
C GLY A 202 -0.39 3.29 -19.62
N ARG A 203 -0.85 4.43 -20.15
CA ARG A 203 -2.10 5.06 -19.73
C ARG A 203 -3.31 4.25 -20.20
N GLY A 204 -4.42 4.49 -19.54
CA GLY A 204 -5.68 3.87 -19.91
C GLY A 204 -6.84 4.31 -19.04
N THR A 205 -7.94 3.57 -19.12
CA THR A 205 -9.14 3.81 -18.32
C THR A 205 -9.82 2.50 -17.92
N TRP A 206 -10.57 2.55 -16.83
CA TRP A 206 -11.58 1.56 -16.48
C TRP A 206 -12.93 2.24 -16.36
N SER A 207 -13.93 1.72 -17.08
CA SER A 207 -15.33 1.90 -16.72
C SER A 207 -15.80 0.62 -16.03
N VAL A 208 -16.20 0.71 -14.77
CA VAL A 208 -16.64 -0.43 -13.95
C VAL A 208 -18.17 -0.44 -13.92
N GLY A 209 -18.82 -0.53 -15.08
CA GLY A 209 -20.29 -0.46 -15.18
C GLY A 209 -20.87 0.95 -15.27
N SER A 210 -20.03 2.00 -15.31
CA SER A 210 -20.48 3.39 -15.51
C SER A 210 -20.96 3.68 -16.92
N GLU A 211 -20.53 2.88 -17.91
CA GLU A 211 -21.01 2.95 -19.29
C GLU A 211 -22.19 1.98 -19.47
N VAL A 212 -23.15 2.38 -20.32
CA VAL A 212 -24.31 1.59 -20.69
C VAL A 212 -24.59 1.75 -22.17
N ASP A 213 -24.95 0.66 -22.82
CA ASP A 213 -25.35 0.64 -24.22
C ASP A 213 -26.68 -0.12 -24.37
N GLY A 214 -27.53 0.31 -25.31
CA GLY A 214 -28.85 -0.31 -25.49
C GLY A 214 -28.80 -1.76 -25.97
N LEU A 215 -27.74 -2.16 -26.67
CA LEU A 215 -27.52 -3.53 -27.15
C LEU A 215 -26.79 -4.39 -26.12
N TRP A 216 -25.82 -3.80 -25.41
CA TRP A 216 -24.91 -4.55 -24.51
C TRP A 216 -25.25 -4.44 -23.02
N GLY A 217 -26.17 -3.56 -22.63
CA GLY A 217 -26.47 -3.27 -21.24
C GLY A 217 -25.30 -2.59 -20.52
N HIS A 218 -25.16 -2.87 -19.23
CA HIS A 218 -24.00 -2.45 -18.44
C HIS A 218 -22.85 -3.44 -18.63
N PHE A 219 -21.64 -2.93 -18.83
CA PHE A 219 -20.43 -3.72 -18.99
C PHE A 219 -19.27 -3.06 -18.25
N LYS A 220 -18.22 -3.83 -17.99
CA LYS A 220 -16.93 -3.27 -17.63
C LYS A 220 -16.08 -3.17 -18.90
N VAL A 221 -15.29 -2.11 -19.00
CA VAL A 221 -14.34 -1.95 -20.10
C VAL A 221 -13.02 -1.40 -19.59
N TYR A 222 -11.95 -2.11 -19.89
CA TYR A 222 -10.57 -1.67 -19.78
C TYR A 222 -10.15 -1.09 -21.13
N ARG A 223 -9.57 0.11 -21.15
CA ARG A 223 -8.95 0.67 -22.35
C ARG A 223 -7.50 0.99 -22.06
N GLN A 224 -6.62 0.59 -22.98
CA GLN A 224 -5.19 0.89 -22.96
C GLN A 224 -4.89 1.76 -24.16
N ASP A 225 -4.26 2.92 -23.92
CA ASP A 225 -4.13 3.96 -24.96
C ASP A 225 -3.14 3.56 -26.08
N TYR A 226 -2.19 2.65 -25.79
CA TYR A 226 -1.13 2.22 -26.69
C TYR A 226 -0.87 0.72 -26.61
N GLY A 227 -0.55 0.10 -27.75
CA GLY A 227 -0.08 -1.28 -27.84
C GLY A 227 -1.19 -2.32 -27.65
N GLY A 228 -0.77 -3.58 -27.57
CA GLY A 228 -1.62 -4.75 -27.36
C GLY A 228 -1.83 -5.06 -25.88
N LEU A 229 -2.71 -6.04 -25.63
CA LEU A 229 -3.12 -6.46 -24.31
C LEU A 229 -2.28 -7.64 -23.81
N GLU A 230 -1.73 -7.53 -22.61
CA GLU A 230 -1.31 -8.67 -21.79
C GLU A 230 -1.98 -8.55 -20.43
N GLN A 231 -2.82 -9.53 -20.09
CA GLN A 231 -3.53 -9.60 -18.82
C GLN A 231 -3.38 -10.94 -18.14
N TYR A 232 -3.52 -10.92 -16.82
CA TYR A 232 -3.69 -12.10 -15.99
C TYR A 232 -5.08 -12.10 -15.35
N LEU A 233 -5.76 -13.24 -15.45
CA LEU A 233 -6.98 -13.54 -14.72
C LEU A 233 -6.63 -14.42 -13.52
N ILE A 234 -7.05 -14.00 -12.33
CA ILE A 234 -6.78 -14.71 -11.07
C ILE A 234 -8.10 -15.10 -10.43
N VAL A 235 -8.30 -16.38 -10.14
CA VAL A 235 -9.52 -16.90 -9.51
C VAL A 235 -9.24 -17.26 -8.05
N GLY A 236 -10.18 -17.00 -7.16
CA GLY A 236 -10.08 -17.39 -5.76
C GLY A 236 -11.45 -17.53 -5.11
N LYS A 237 -11.52 -18.27 -3.99
CA LYS A 237 -12.76 -18.40 -3.22
C LYS A 237 -13.01 -17.14 -2.39
N THR A 238 -11.94 -16.47 -1.97
CA THR A 238 -11.96 -15.26 -1.15
C THR A 238 -11.06 -14.16 -1.71
N LEU A 239 -11.20 -12.94 -1.21
CA LEU A 239 -10.27 -11.85 -1.53
C LEU A 239 -8.83 -12.19 -1.11
N LYS A 240 -8.67 -12.91 0.00
CA LYS A 240 -7.36 -13.36 0.48
C LYS A 240 -6.64 -14.24 -0.55
N ASP A 241 -7.37 -15.18 -1.17
CA ASP A 241 -6.79 -16.08 -2.18
C ASP A 241 -6.30 -15.31 -3.41
N VAL A 242 -7.10 -14.34 -3.86
CA VAL A 242 -6.78 -13.51 -5.03
C VAL A 242 -5.60 -12.58 -4.74
N VAL A 243 -5.60 -11.89 -3.60
CA VAL A 243 -4.49 -10.99 -3.21
C VAL A 243 -3.19 -11.77 -3.03
N ARG A 244 -3.24 -12.95 -2.39
CA ARG A 244 -2.07 -13.83 -2.28
C ARG A 244 -1.55 -14.26 -3.64
N SER A 245 -2.45 -14.69 -4.52
CA SER A 245 -2.09 -15.13 -5.87
C SER A 245 -1.53 -13.99 -6.72
N TYR A 246 -2.05 -12.77 -6.54
CA TYR A 246 -1.51 -11.57 -7.18
C TYR A 246 -0.10 -11.26 -6.68
N ALA A 247 0.15 -11.37 -5.37
CA ALA A 247 1.49 -11.18 -4.80
C ALA A 247 2.51 -12.20 -5.30
N GLU A 248 2.11 -13.47 -5.48
CA GLU A 248 2.99 -14.49 -6.07
C GLU A 248 3.31 -14.20 -7.55
N LEU A 249 2.45 -13.45 -8.24
CA LEU A 249 2.70 -12.99 -9.59
C LEU A 249 3.65 -11.78 -9.60
N VAL A 250 3.34 -10.70 -8.86
CA VAL A 250 4.07 -9.42 -8.99
C VAL A 250 5.21 -9.22 -7.99
N GLY A 251 5.26 -10.03 -6.94
CA GLY A 251 6.17 -9.93 -5.80
C GLY A 251 5.42 -9.70 -4.49
N LEU A 252 5.90 -10.33 -3.42
CA LEU A 252 5.40 -10.08 -2.06
C LEU A 252 5.83 -8.69 -1.58
N PRO A 253 5.05 -8.03 -0.70
CA PRO A 253 5.48 -6.79 -0.05
C PRO A 253 6.85 -6.98 0.61
N ILE A 254 7.80 -6.08 0.34
CA ILE A 254 9.13 -6.16 0.94
C ILE A 254 9.11 -5.74 2.41
N LEU A 255 10.08 -6.24 3.18
CA LEU A 255 10.18 -5.99 4.61
C LEU A 255 10.47 -4.51 4.90
N VAL A 256 9.72 -3.95 5.85
CA VAL A 256 9.89 -2.58 6.34
C VAL A 256 10.76 -2.60 7.61
N PRO A 257 11.74 -1.70 7.77
CA PRO A 257 12.49 -1.58 9.02
C PRO A 257 11.57 -1.26 10.20
N ARG A 258 11.80 -1.88 11.36
CA ARG A 258 10.88 -1.77 12.51
C ARG A 258 10.62 -0.33 12.96
N TRP A 259 11.64 0.53 12.90
CA TRP A 259 11.53 1.94 13.28
C TRP A 259 10.52 2.73 12.44
N ALA A 260 10.26 2.33 11.19
CA ALA A 260 9.37 3.03 10.28
C ALA A 260 7.88 2.85 10.63
N TYR A 261 7.55 1.89 11.49
CA TYR A 261 6.20 1.71 12.05
C TYR A 261 5.93 2.62 13.25
N GLY A 262 6.94 3.31 13.79
CA GLY A 262 6.77 4.32 14.83
C GLY A 262 6.16 5.63 14.30
N TYR A 263 6.28 6.70 15.09
CA TYR A 263 5.85 8.03 14.64
C TYR A 263 6.91 8.68 13.75
N ILE A 264 6.49 9.07 12.54
CA ILE A 264 7.27 9.84 11.59
C ILE A 264 6.75 11.28 11.59
N SER A 265 7.57 12.20 12.10
CA SER A 265 7.28 13.65 12.04
C SER A 265 7.62 14.23 10.68
N GLY A 266 6.99 15.35 10.30
CA GLY A 266 7.27 16.06 9.06
C GLY A 266 6.84 17.53 9.14
N GLY A 267 6.72 18.18 7.98
CA GLY A 267 6.33 19.59 7.88
C GLY A 267 7.27 20.38 6.98
N TYR A 268 6.74 20.86 5.85
CA TYR A 268 7.53 21.55 4.83
C TYR A 268 8.28 22.78 5.37
N LYS A 269 7.63 23.56 6.24
CA LYS A 269 8.15 24.79 6.85
C LYS A 269 9.54 24.61 7.44
N TYR A 270 9.78 23.57 8.24
CA TYR A 270 11.02 23.42 8.98
C TYR A 270 12.26 23.41 8.09
N THR A 271 12.14 22.83 6.90
CA THR A 271 13.24 22.74 5.94
C THR A 271 13.44 24.01 5.10
N MET A 272 12.50 24.94 5.19
CA MET A 272 12.44 26.16 4.39
C MET A 272 12.87 27.43 5.13
N LEU A 273 13.10 27.36 6.45
CA LEU A 273 13.42 28.54 7.25
C LEU A 273 14.84 29.03 6.98
N ASP A 274 14.95 30.32 6.66
CA ASP A 274 16.22 31.04 6.57
C ASP A 274 16.59 31.72 7.90
N ASP A 275 15.61 32.07 8.76
CA ASP A 275 15.80 32.68 10.09
C ASP A 275 14.68 32.25 11.09
N PRO A 276 15.01 31.55 12.19
CA PRO A 276 16.29 30.88 12.40
C PRO A 276 16.54 29.87 11.26
N PRO A 277 17.80 29.57 10.91
CA PRO A 277 18.08 28.60 9.86
C PRO A 277 17.45 27.23 10.17
N ALA A 278 16.98 26.53 9.12
CA ALA A 278 16.27 25.26 9.22
C ALA A 278 16.89 24.24 10.18
N HIS A 279 18.22 24.10 10.19
CA HIS A 279 18.91 23.16 11.08
C HIS A 279 18.67 23.46 12.58
N GLU A 280 18.57 24.74 12.97
CA GLU A 280 18.27 25.16 14.35
C GLU A 280 16.81 24.89 14.70
N ALA A 281 15.88 25.25 13.81
CA ALA A 281 14.45 25.02 14.01
C ALA A 281 14.13 23.52 14.15
N LEU A 282 14.82 22.66 13.40
CA LEU A 282 14.70 21.21 13.53
C LEU A 282 15.28 20.71 14.87
N MET A 283 16.40 21.25 15.34
CA MET A 283 16.90 20.90 16.68
C MET A 283 15.91 21.31 17.78
N GLU A 284 15.30 22.50 17.68
CA GLU A 284 14.26 22.94 18.60
C GLU A 284 13.03 22.01 18.56
N PHE A 285 12.61 21.57 17.37
CA PHE A 285 11.54 20.60 17.22
C PHE A 285 11.86 19.28 17.94
N ALA A 286 13.08 18.77 17.81
CA ALA A 286 13.52 17.55 18.50
C ALA A 286 13.54 17.73 20.02
N ASP A 287 13.98 18.88 20.53
CA ASP A 287 13.98 19.18 21.96
C ASP A 287 12.53 19.32 22.50
N LYS A 288 11.58 19.87 21.72
CA LYS A 288 10.15 19.93 22.09
C LYS A 288 9.48 18.56 22.16
N LEU A 289 9.89 17.60 21.33
CA LEU A 289 9.43 16.21 21.47
C LEU A 289 9.80 15.64 22.84
N GLU A 290 11.01 15.91 23.32
CA GLU A 290 11.46 15.51 24.66
C GLU A 290 10.72 16.28 25.76
N GLU A 291 10.57 17.61 25.64
CA GLU A 291 9.83 18.46 26.58
C GLU A 291 8.39 17.95 26.79
N HIS A 292 7.69 17.63 25.70
CA HIS A 292 6.33 17.13 25.79
C HIS A 292 6.27 15.62 26.10
N GLY A 293 7.37 14.88 25.97
CA GLY A 293 7.44 13.44 26.19
C GLY A 293 6.73 12.63 25.10
N ILE A 294 6.82 13.08 23.85
CA ILE A 294 6.22 12.45 22.67
C ILE A 294 7.30 11.64 21.92
N PRO A 295 7.19 10.30 21.84
CA PRO A 295 8.18 9.49 21.16
C PRO A 295 8.12 9.66 19.64
N CYS A 296 9.28 9.81 19.00
CA CYS A 296 9.42 9.99 17.55
C CYS A 296 10.54 9.08 17.03
N SER A 297 10.30 8.37 15.93
CA SER A 297 11.26 7.42 15.34
C SER A 297 12.05 8.05 14.19
N ALA A 298 11.40 8.92 13.43
CA ALA A 298 12.02 9.58 12.28
C ALA A 298 11.39 10.94 11.98
N HIS A 299 12.11 11.74 11.20
CA HIS A 299 11.63 12.97 10.60
C HIS A 299 11.78 12.90 9.07
N GLN A 300 10.68 13.12 8.36
CA GLN A 300 10.68 13.22 6.90
C GLN A 300 10.97 14.66 6.48
N MET A 301 12.22 14.88 6.08
CA MET A 301 12.73 16.17 5.66
C MET A 301 12.20 16.49 4.25
N SER A 302 11.27 17.45 4.17
CA SER A 302 10.78 17.94 2.88
C SER A 302 11.88 18.66 2.08
N SER A 303 11.62 18.93 0.80
CA SER A 303 12.65 19.42 -0.14
C SER A 303 13.27 20.81 0.12
N GLY A 304 12.94 21.49 1.22
CA GLY A 304 13.49 22.81 1.54
C GLY A 304 15.01 22.82 1.75
N TYR A 305 15.60 21.69 2.19
CA TYR A 305 17.06 21.54 2.32
C TYR A 305 17.81 21.64 0.98
N SER A 306 17.08 21.46 -0.13
CA SER A 306 17.60 21.35 -1.49
C SER A 306 17.27 22.58 -2.35
N ILE A 307 16.68 23.62 -1.76
CA ILE A 307 16.49 24.92 -2.43
C ILE A 307 17.83 25.67 -2.49
N ALA A 308 18.21 26.17 -3.67
CA ALA A 308 19.44 26.93 -3.86
C ALA A 308 19.51 28.13 -2.91
N GLU A 309 20.71 28.40 -2.39
CA GLU A 309 21.00 29.57 -1.55
C GLU A 309 20.95 30.88 -2.36
N THR A 310 21.45 30.82 -3.59
CA THR A 310 21.53 31.94 -4.53
C THR A 310 20.35 31.95 -5.49
N GLU A 311 20.01 33.13 -6.01
CA GLU A 311 18.96 33.25 -7.02
C GLU A 311 19.32 32.51 -8.33
N PRO A 312 18.36 31.82 -8.97
CA PRO A 312 16.98 31.64 -8.52
C PRO A 312 16.91 30.67 -7.32
N LYS A 313 16.22 31.06 -6.22
CA LYS A 313 16.02 30.22 -5.02
C LYS A 313 15.04 29.07 -5.27
N VAL A 314 15.47 28.11 -6.08
CA VAL A 314 14.67 26.96 -6.54
C VAL A 314 15.35 25.64 -6.21
N ARG A 315 14.59 24.56 -6.30
CA ARG A 315 15.01 23.22 -5.93
C ARG A 315 16.07 22.67 -6.88
N ASN A 316 17.16 22.19 -6.29
CA ASN A 316 18.23 21.48 -6.98
C ASN A 316 18.48 20.15 -6.24
N VAL A 317 17.81 19.08 -6.68
CA VAL A 317 17.88 17.74 -6.04
C VAL A 317 19.34 17.29 -5.85
N PHE A 318 19.64 16.61 -4.74
CA PHE A 318 21.01 16.22 -4.32
C PHE A 318 21.98 17.37 -4.02
N THR A 319 21.51 18.61 -3.95
CA THR A 319 22.31 19.75 -3.46
C THR A 319 21.81 20.18 -2.09
N TRP A 320 22.74 20.60 -1.21
CA TRP A 320 22.42 21.12 0.12
C TRP A 320 22.46 22.65 0.12
N ASN A 321 21.43 23.28 0.68
CA ASN A 321 21.46 24.69 1.03
C ASN A 321 22.39 24.92 2.23
N LYS A 322 23.54 25.57 2.01
CA LYS A 322 24.56 25.76 3.05
C LYS A 322 24.26 26.89 4.03
N HIS A 323 23.33 27.80 3.72
CA HIS A 323 22.80 28.73 4.72
C HIS A 323 21.92 28.00 5.73
N ARG A 324 20.98 27.18 5.25
CA ARG A 324 20.03 26.43 6.08
C ARG A 324 20.68 25.27 6.82
N PHE A 325 21.64 24.59 6.17
CA PHE A 325 22.40 23.45 6.68
C PHE A 325 23.91 23.63 6.39
N PRO A 326 24.64 24.44 7.17
CA PRO A 326 26.05 24.72 6.92
C PRO A 326 26.93 23.47 6.91
N ASN A 327 26.69 22.57 7.86
CA ASN A 327 27.36 21.29 7.97
C ASN A 327 26.32 20.15 8.13
N PRO A 328 25.81 19.60 7.02
CA PRO A 328 24.76 18.58 7.06
C PRO A 328 25.15 17.34 7.88
N GLU A 329 26.37 16.83 7.73
CA GLU A 329 26.85 15.63 8.43
C GLU A 329 26.86 15.84 9.96
N GLU A 330 27.38 16.98 10.42
CA GLU A 330 27.41 17.30 11.85
C GLU A 330 26.00 17.53 12.42
N TRP A 331 25.12 18.20 11.66
CA TRP A 331 23.73 18.38 12.08
C TRP A 331 22.97 17.05 12.14
N ILE A 332 23.12 16.18 11.13
CA ILE A 332 22.53 14.84 11.11
C ILE A 332 22.99 14.05 12.33
N ALA A 333 24.29 14.05 12.65
CA ALA A 333 24.82 13.38 13.83
C ALA A 333 24.21 13.89 15.15
N LYS A 334 23.98 15.21 15.27
CA LYS A 334 23.28 15.81 16.43
C LYS A 334 21.82 15.38 16.51
N TYR A 335 21.13 15.32 15.37
CA TYR A 335 19.73 14.90 15.28
C TYR A 335 19.56 13.41 15.60
N HIS A 336 20.45 12.56 15.07
CA HIS A 336 20.60 11.16 15.46
C HIS A 336 20.87 11.02 16.97
N GLY A 337 21.63 11.93 17.57
CA GLY A 337 21.84 12.00 19.02
C GLY A 337 20.57 12.24 19.86
N ARG A 338 19.42 12.56 19.24
CA ARG A 338 18.08 12.60 19.87
C ARG A 338 17.25 11.34 19.60
N GLY A 339 17.85 10.35 18.94
CA GLY A 339 17.18 9.10 18.59
C GLY A 339 16.28 9.19 17.36
N ILE A 340 16.41 10.22 16.52
CA ILE A 340 15.50 10.48 15.40
C ILE A 340 16.23 10.28 14.07
N ARG A 341 15.71 9.39 13.22
CA ARG A 341 16.20 9.15 11.85
C ARG A 341 15.72 10.20 10.85
N LEU A 342 16.36 10.29 9.70
CA LEU A 342 16.05 11.28 8.65
C LEU A 342 15.72 10.62 7.31
N LEU A 343 14.59 11.03 6.71
CA LEU A 343 14.21 10.68 5.34
C LEU A 343 14.34 11.93 4.46
N SER A 344 15.04 11.86 3.34
CA SER A 344 15.21 13.02 2.45
C SER A 344 14.28 12.97 1.25
N ASN A 345 13.50 14.03 1.04
CA ASN A 345 12.69 14.23 -0.15
C ASN A 345 13.58 14.44 -1.39
N ILE A 346 13.36 13.65 -2.44
CA ILE A 346 14.07 13.71 -3.73
C ILE A 346 13.07 13.58 -4.88
N LYS A 347 13.27 14.37 -5.95
CA LYS A 347 12.32 14.50 -7.07
C LYS A 347 12.99 14.17 -8.40
N PRO A 348 12.32 13.47 -9.34
CA PRO A 348 12.96 12.89 -10.53
C PRO A 348 13.03 13.89 -11.70
N PHE A 349 13.34 15.15 -11.41
CA PHE A 349 13.45 16.19 -12.41
C PHE A 349 14.48 17.23 -12.00
N LEU A 350 15.06 17.89 -13.00
CA LEU A 350 15.99 19.01 -12.80
C LEU A 350 15.40 20.25 -13.45
N LEU A 351 15.41 21.35 -12.69
CA LEU A 351 15.18 22.68 -13.25
C LEU A 351 16.39 23.09 -14.08
N ALA A 352 16.19 23.96 -15.06
CA ALA A 352 17.27 24.43 -15.94
C ALA A 352 18.44 25.10 -15.19
N SER A 353 18.19 25.59 -13.98
CA SER A 353 19.19 26.19 -13.08
C SER A 353 20.04 25.17 -12.31
N HIS A 354 19.75 23.87 -12.42
CA HIS A 354 20.47 22.84 -11.69
C HIS A 354 21.94 22.76 -12.18
N PRO A 355 22.95 22.66 -11.28
CA PRO A 355 24.36 22.62 -11.69
C PRO A 355 24.70 21.51 -12.71
N ASP A 356 24.11 20.33 -12.53
CA ASP A 356 24.27 19.18 -13.44
C ASP A 356 23.29 19.17 -14.64
N PHE A 357 22.50 20.23 -14.88
CA PHE A 357 21.50 20.23 -15.95
C PHE A 357 22.13 20.00 -17.33
N GLN A 358 23.18 20.77 -17.67
CA GLN A 358 23.88 20.63 -18.96
C GLN A 358 24.53 19.25 -19.10
N LYS A 359 25.09 18.70 -18.02
CA LYS A 359 25.68 17.36 -18.00
C LYS A 359 24.67 16.28 -18.39
N LEU A 360 23.42 16.36 -17.90
CA LEU A 360 22.37 15.41 -18.29
C LEU A 360 21.84 15.66 -19.71
N ILE A 361 21.86 16.89 -20.22
CA ILE A 361 21.58 17.15 -21.65
C ILE A 361 22.62 16.45 -22.53
N ASP A 362 23.90 16.71 -22.26
CA ASP A 362 25.02 16.21 -23.07
C ASP A 362 25.12 14.68 -23.05
N SER A 363 24.59 14.05 -22.00
CA SER A 363 24.64 12.61 -21.78
C SER A 363 23.32 11.88 -22.04
N ASN A 364 22.36 12.51 -22.75
CA ASN A 364 21.07 11.90 -23.09
C ASN A 364 20.28 11.40 -21.85
N GLY A 365 20.24 12.20 -20.78
CA GLY A 365 19.62 11.83 -19.51
C GLY A 365 18.17 12.28 -19.31
N PHE A 366 17.59 12.98 -20.28
CA PHE A 366 16.22 13.48 -20.27
C PHE A 366 15.44 12.91 -21.46
N PHE A 367 14.11 12.86 -21.33
CA PHE A 367 13.22 12.61 -22.47
C PHE A 367 13.50 13.60 -23.61
N LYS A 368 13.26 13.17 -24.84
CA LYS A 368 13.43 14.03 -26.03
C LYS A 368 12.11 14.31 -26.73
N ASP A 369 11.91 15.57 -27.07
CA ASP A 369 10.84 15.99 -27.98
C ASP A 369 11.17 15.52 -29.41
N PRO A 370 10.33 14.68 -30.04
CA PRO A 370 10.61 14.16 -31.37
C PRO A 370 10.62 15.22 -32.46
N ALA A 371 9.92 16.36 -32.28
CA ALA A 371 9.85 17.42 -33.28
C ALA A 371 11.15 18.24 -33.34
N SER A 372 11.76 18.50 -32.18
CA SER A 372 12.97 19.32 -32.06
C SER A 372 14.25 18.51 -31.84
N ASN A 373 14.14 17.25 -31.45
CA ASN A 373 15.23 16.37 -30.98
C ASN A 373 16.04 16.98 -29.81
N LYS A 374 15.41 17.87 -29.04
CA LYS A 374 15.97 18.51 -27.84
C LYS A 374 15.39 17.87 -26.58
N PRO A 375 15.99 18.10 -25.39
CA PRO A 375 15.37 17.72 -24.13
C PRO A 375 13.92 18.20 -24.03
N GLY A 376 13.04 17.36 -23.49
CA GLY A 376 11.63 17.66 -23.26
C GLY A 376 11.48 18.65 -22.12
N TYR A 377 11.42 19.94 -22.45
CA TYR A 377 11.19 21.00 -21.47
C TYR A 377 9.73 21.04 -21.04
N MET A 378 9.50 21.22 -19.75
CA MET A 378 8.18 21.44 -19.18
C MET A 378 8.26 22.29 -17.91
N ARG A 379 7.10 22.78 -17.49
CA ARG A 379 6.96 23.50 -16.22
C ARG A 379 6.92 22.49 -15.08
N LEU A 380 7.86 22.61 -14.16
CA LEU A 380 8.02 21.74 -13.00
C LEU A 380 7.91 22.55 -11.71
N TRP A 381 7.57 21.89 -10.60
CA TRP A 381 7.58 22.51 -9.29
C TRP A 381 8.98 23.04 -8.95
N SER A 382 9.10 24.35 -8.75
CA SER A 382 10.41 24.98 -8.50
C SER A 382 10.73 25.18 -7.03
N ALA A 383 9.76 25.59 -6.21
CA ALA A 383 9.94 25.81 -4.77
C ALA A 383 8.65 25.45 -4.00
N GLY A 384 8.13 26.38 -3.19
CA GLY A 384 6.87 26.25 -2.45
C GLY A 384 5.62 26.17 -3.34
N GLY A 385 4.45 26.25 -2.72
CA GLY A 385 3.15 26.07 -3.37
C GLY A 385 2.97 26.92 -4.62
N ALA A 386 2.51 26.30 -5.70
CA ALA A 386 2.21 26.94 -6.99
C ALA A 386 3.37 27.71 -7.65
N THR A 387 4.62 27.46 -7.23
CA THR A 387 5.81 28.00 -7.91
C THR A 387 6.35 27.00 -8.91
N GLY A 388 6.66 27.47 -10.13
CA GLY A 388 7.18 26.63 -11.18
C GLY A 388 8.42 27.21 -11.86
N GLY A 389 9.21 26.34 -12.47
CA GLY A 389 10.36 26.68 -13.29
C GLY A 389 10.48 25.73 -14.46
N ASP A 390 11.12 26.17 -15.53
CA ASP A 390 11.32 25.32 -16.69
C ASP A 390 12.45 24.32 -16.43
N GLY A 391 12.27 23.09 -16.85
CA GLY A 391 13.25 22.02 -16.68
C GLY A 391 12.81 20.72 -17.36
N CYS A 392 13.44 19.61 -17.02
CA CYS A 392 13.22 18.32 -17.65
C CYS A 392 13.09 17.20 -16.60
N HIS A 393 12.21 16.23 -16.89
CA HIS A 393 12.17 14.97 -16.14
C HIS A 393 13.32 14.06 -16.56
N ILE A 394 13.87 13.33 -15.57
CA ILE A 394 14.90 12.31 -15.78
C ILE A 394 14.29 11.11 -16.51
N ASP A 395 14.93 10.71 -17.61
CA ASP A 395 14.65 9.44 -18.27
C ASP A 395 15.44 8.32 -17.58
N PHE A 396 14.79 7.56 -16.69
CA PHE A 396 15.44 6.43 -16.01
C PHE A 396 15.80 5.24 -16.91
N SER A 397 15.39 5.23 -18.19
CA SER A 397 15.89 4.26 -19.17
C SER A 397 17.24 4.66 -19.75
N SER A 398 17.76 5.85 -19.40
CA SER A 398 19.12 6.29 -19.68
C SER A 398 20.09 5.73 -18.63
N ALA A 399 21.07 4.94 -19.05
CA ALA A 399 22.09 4.35 -18.19
C ALA A 399 22.86 5.43 -17.39
N VAL A 400 23.13 6.58 -18.04
CA VAL A 400 23.85 7.69 -17.39
C VAL A 400 22.96 8.37 -16.35
N ALA A 401 21.69 8.62 -16.66
CA ALA A 401 20.79 9.29 -15.72
C ALA A 401 20.42 8.39 -14.54
N PHE A 402 20.21 7.10 -14.78
CA PHE A 402 20.03 6.09 -13.74
C PHE A 402 21.24 6.09 -12.78
N LYS A 403 22.46 6.05 -13.33
CA LYS A 403 23.70 6.08 -12.53
C LYS A 403 23.87 7.40 -11.77
N TRP A 404 23.51 8.53 -12.38
CA TRP A 404 23.56 9.84 -11.72
C TRP A 404 22.63 9.89 -10.51
N TRP A 405 21.39 9.39 -10.65
CA TRP A 405 20.46 9.30 -9.54
C TRP A 405 20.95 8.39 -8.42
N TYR A 406 21.44 7.21 -8.82
CA TYR A 406 22.05 6.23 -7.92
C TYR A 406 23.17 6.85 -7.08
N ASP A 407 24.08 7.60 -7.71
CA ASP A 407 25.18 8.28 -7.02
C ASP A 407 24.70 9.41 -6.10
N GLY A 408 23.65 10.13 -6.48
CA GLY A 408 23.00 11.14 -5.65
C GLY A 408 22.40 10.55 -4.37
N VAL A 409 21.69 9.43 -4.49
CA VAL A 409 21.17 8.69 -3.32
C VAL A 409 22.31 8.20 -2.42
N GLN A 410 23.39 7.67 -3.01
CA GLN A 410 24.57 7.27 -2.24
C GLN A 410 25.24 8.46 -1.53
N SER A 411 25.26 9.63 -2.15
CA SER A 411 25.79 10.86 -1.54
C SER A 411 24.99 11.25 -0.29
N LEU A 412 23.65 11.25 -0.38
CA LEU A 412 22.79 11.52 0.78
C LEU A 412 22.96 10.49 1.90
N LYS A 413 23.03 9.20 1.55
CA LYS A 413 23.25 8.13 2.53
C LYS A 413 24.60 8.26 3.23
N ARG A 414 25.68 8.58 2.49
CA ARG A 414 27.01 8.83 3.07
C ARG A 414 27.04 10.05 3.98
N ALA A 415 26.22 11.06 3.70
CA ALA A 415 26.06 12.23 4.58
C ALA A 415 25.32 11.89 5.90
N GLY A 416 24.70 10.70 6.00
CA GLY A 416 24.02 10.21 7.20
C GLY A 416 22.50 10.12 7.08
N ILE A 417 21.91 10.41 5.91
CA ILE A 417 20.47 10.22 5.70
C ILE A 417 20.12 8.73 5.74
N ASP A 418 19.13 8.36 6.54
CA ASP A 418 18.76 6.96 6.78
C ASP A 418 17.97 6.35 5.62
N ALA A 419 17.18 7.18 4.93
CA ALA A 419 16.16 6.72 3.98
C ALA A 419 15.78 7.76 2.91
N MET A 420 15.19 7.29 1.82
CA MET A 420 14.83 8.12 0.67
C MET A 420 13.32 8.29 0.54
N TRP A 421 12.90 9.51 0.24
CA TRP A 421 11.52 9.87 -0.03
C TRP A 421 11.39 10.32 -1.50
N ASN A 422 11.02 9.38 -2.37
CA ASN A 422 10.77 9.58 -3.79
C ASN A 422 9.42 10.28 -3.98
N ASP A 423 9.49 11.55 -4.38
CA ASP A 423 8.35 12.45 -4.48
C ASP A 423 8.21 13.04 -5.89
N ASN A 424 7.00 13.48 -6.25
CA ASN A 424 6.65 13.96 -7.61
C ASN A 424 7.06 13.01 -8.74
N ASN A 425 6.94 11.71 -8.51
CA ASN A 425 7.37 10.66 -9.43
C ASN A 425 6.22 10.01 -10.20
N GLU A 426 5.15 10.77 -10.45
CA GLU A 426 3.99 10.36 -11.27
C GLU A 426 4.27 10.46 -12.77
N TYR A 427 5.32 11.17 -13.18
CA TYR A 427 5.69 11.39 -14.58
C TYR A 427 4.55 12.02 -15.40
N THR A 428 4.07 13.20 -14.97
CA THR A 428 3.05 13.99 -15.66
C THR A 428 3.59 14.65 -16.94
N LEU A 429 4.11 13.86 -17.86
CA LEU A 429 4.68 14.31 -19.13
C LEU A 429 3.58 14.93 -20.02
N PRO A 430 3.89 15.98 -20.80
CA PRO A 430 2.91 16.68 -21.63
C PRO A 430 2.58 15.92 -22.93
N ASP A 431 3.45 15.00 -23.34
CA ASP A 431 3.38 14.32 -24.64
C ASP A 431 3.90 12.88 -24.50
N ASP A 432 3.10 11.93 -24.99
CA ASP A 432 3.41 10.50 -24.97
C ASP A 432 4.25 10.06 -26.19
N ASP A 433 4.46 10.93 -27.18
CA ASP A 433 5.36 10.67 -28.32
C ASP A 433 6.83 10.99 -28.02
N TRP A 434 7.10 11.58 -26.84
CA TRP A 434 8.46 11.82 -26.34
C TRP A 434 9.29 10.55 -26.34
N LYS A 435 10.56 10.69 -26.69
CA LYS A 435 11.48 9.58 -26.95
C LYS A 435 12.34 9.25 -25.74
N LEU A 436 12.53 7.96 -25.55
CA LEU A 436 13.32 7.32 -24.49
C LEU A 436 14.73 6.95 -24.98
N ALA A 437 15.71 6.94 -24.07
CA ALA A 437 17.08 6.54 -24.31
C ALA A 437 17.23 5.02 -24.47
N LEU A 438 16.64 4.24 -23.56
CA LEU A 438 16.62 2.77 -23.58
C LEU A 438 17.99 2.07 -23.63
N ASP A 439 19.00 2.64 -22.99
CA ASP A 439 20.35 2.05 -22.89
C ASP A 439 20.70 1.55 -21.48
N GLU A 440 19.79 1.70 -20.51
CA GLU A 440 19.94 1.15 -19.15
C GLU A 440 19.81 -0.40 -19.16
N PRO A 441 20.71 -1.14 -18.47
CA PRO A 441 20.73 -2.61 -18.52
C PRO A 441 19.44 -3.33 -18.11
N THR A 442 18.64 -2.80 -17.18
CA THR A 442 17.38 -3.40 -16.73
C THR A 442 16.35 -3.47 -17.87
N VAL A 443 16.42 -2.59 -18.87
CA VAL A 443 15.49 -2.59 -20.01
C VAL A 443 16.03 -3.32 -21.26
N SER A 444 17.26 -3.86 -21.23
CA SER A 444 17.94 -4.35 -22.44
C SER A 444 17.22 -5.48 -23.17
N GLU A 445 16.57 -6.41 -22.44
CA GLU A 445 15.80 -7.50 -23.06
C GLU A 445 14.52 -7.00 -23.73
N ALA A 446 13.88 -5.97 -23.17
CA ALA A 446 12.71 -5.34 -23.77
C ALA A 446 13.06 -4.63 -25.08
N VAL A 447 14.24 -3.99 -25.16
CA VAL A 447 14.70 -3.26 -26.35
C VAL A 447 14.86 -4.20 -27.56
N LYS A 448 15.29 -5.45 -27.35
CA LYS A 448 15.44 -6.45 -28.42
C LYS A 448 14.12 -6.76 -29.15
N LYS A 449 12.97 -6.42 -28.58
CA LYS A 449 11.65 -6.57 -29.21
C LYS A 449 11.41 -5.59 -30.37
N GLY A 450 12.22 -4.54 -30.51
CA GLY A 450 12.14 -3.60 -31.64
C GLY A 450 10.90 -2.72 -31.64
N VAL A 451 10.29 -2.48 -30.47
CA VAL A 451 9.15 -1.57 -30.31
C VAL A 451 9.62 -0.12 -30.35
N GLU A 452 8.84 0.78 -30.93
CA GLU A 452 9.12 2.21 -30.96
C GLU A 452 9.40 2.75 -29.55
N ASN A 453 10.45 3.58 -29.42
CA ASN A 453 10.92 4.11 -28.14
C ASN A 453 10.14 5.33 -27.63
N SER A 454 8.82 5.37 -27.83
CA SER A 454 7.96 6.44 -27.30
C SER A 454 7.46 6.14 -25.89
N VAL A 455 7.23 7.19 -25.11
CA VAL A 455 6.62 7.11 -23.77
C VAL A 455 5.26 6.40 -23.80
N GLY A 456 4.46 6.59 -24.86
CA GLY A 456 3.16 5.94 -25.00
C GLY A 456 3.27 4.41 -25.04
N GLN A 457 4.19 3.87 -25.85
CA GLN A 457 4.39 2.42 -26.00
C GLN A 457 5.05 1.78 -24.78
N TRP A 458 6.00 2.46 -24.15
CA TRP A 458 6.76 1.94 -23.00
C TRP A 458 6.05 2.19 -21.67
N GLY A 459 5.29 3.27 -21.58
CA GLY A 459 4.48 3.66 -20.43
C GLY A 459 5.22 4.53 -19.41
N ARG A 460 4.54 5.59 -18.95
CA ARG A 460 5.08 6.56 -17.97
C ARG A 460 5.49 5.92 -16.65
N ALA A 461 4.67 4.98 -16.16
CA ALA A 461 4.84 4.38 -14.83
C ALA A 461 6.10 3.49 -14.73
N MET A 462 6.74 3.16 -15.85
CA MET A 462 8.03 2.48 -15.85
C MET A 462 9.10 3.32 -15.15
N HIS A 463 9.11 4.63 -15.35
CA HIS A 463 10.10 5.48 -14.72
C HIS A 463 9.90 5.63 -13.21
N THR A 464 8.65 5.51 -12.74
CA THR A 464 8.33 5.38 -11.31
C THR A 464 8.97 4.11 -10.73
N GLU A 465 8.86 2.98 -11.42
CA GLU A 465 9.52 1.73 -11.03
C GLU A 465 11.05 1.86 -11.03
N LEU A 466 11.64 2.34 -12.13
CA LEU A 466 13.09 2.46 -12.28
C LEU A 466 13.71 3.46 -11.30
N MET A 467 13.00 4.54 -10.95
CA MET A 467 13.42 5.46 -9.86
C MET A 467 13.47 4.75 -8.51
N GLY A 468 12.44 3.94 -8.21
CA GLY A 468 12.39 3.09 -7.02
C GLY A 468 13.59 2.14 -6.97
N LYS A 469 13.84 1.44 -8.08
CA LYS A 469 14.99 0.54 -8.25
C LYS A 469 16.33 1.26 -8.03
N ALA A 470 16.55 2.39 -8.69
CA ALA A 470 17.80 3.15 -8.57
C ALA A 470 18.05 3.59 -7.13
N SER A 471 17.00 4.01 -6.41
CA SER A 471 17.09 4.44 -5.02
C SER A 471 17.35 3.27 -4.06
N HIS A 472 16.62 2.17 -4.25
CA HIS A 472 16.75 0.95 -3.46
C HIS A 472 18.15 0.34 -3.60
N ASP A 473 18.61 0.13 -4.84
CA ASP A 473 19.89 -0.53 -5.11
C ASP A 473 21.08 0.35 -4.68
N ALA A 474 20.91 1.69 -4.69
CA ALA A 474 21.91 2.62 -4.18
C ALA A 474 22.10 2.49 -2.67
N LEU A 475 21.00 2.40 -1.91
CA LEU A 475 21.02 2.16 -0.47
C LEU A 475 21.60 0.78 -0.14
N LEU A 476 21.13 -0.25 -0.86
CA LEU A 476 21.56 -1.63 -0.63
C LEU A 476 23.06 -1.83 -0.89
N ASN A 477 23.65 -1.13 -1.87
CA ASN A 477 25.09 -1.24 -2.09
C ASN A 477 25.93 -0.67 -0.92
N ILE A 478 25.43 0.37 -0.22
CA ILE A 478 26.13 0.91 0.95
C ILE A 478 25.94 -0.01 2.16
N GLU A 479 24.74 -0.52 2.37
CA GLU A 479 24.39 -1.39 3.51
C GLU A 479 23.76 -2.71 3.02
N PRO A 480 24.56 -3.66 2.48
CA PRO A 480 24.05 -4.84 1.78
C PRO A 480 23.26 -5.81 2.65
N ASN A 481 23.41 -5.71 3.98
CA ASN A 481 22.72 -6.56 4.93
C ASN A 481 21.54 -5.86 5.62
N HIS A 482 21.27 -4.59 5.32
CA HIS A 482 20.16 -3.83 5.93
C HIS A 482 19.02 -3.67 4.95
N ARG A 483 17.78 -3.71 5.42
CA ARG A 483 16.59 -3.42 4.61
C ARG A 483 16.59 -1.96 4.18
N PRO A 484 16.64 -1.63 2.89
CA PRO A 484 16.49 -0.25 2.43
C PRO A 484 15.08 0.27 2.73
N PHE A 485 14.96 1.54 3.12
CA PHE A 485 13.67 2.21 3.20
C PHE A 485 13.55 3.29 2.12
N VAL A 486 12.78 2.98 1.09
CA VAL A 486 12.32 3.92 0.06
C VAL A 486 10.83 4.16 0.26
N LEU A 487 10.48 5.40 0.58
CA LEU A 487 9.11 5.91 0.61
C LEU A 487 8.79 6.50 -0.76
N THR A 488 7.72 6.06 -1.43
CA THR A 488 7.36 6.55 -2.78
C THR A 488 5.96 7.14 -2.84
N ARG A 489 5.76 8.23 -3.59
CA ARG A 489 4.42 8.81 -3.81
C ARG A 489 3.66 8.03 -4.87
N SER A 490 4.26 7.96 -6.05
CA SER A 490 3.74 7.19 -7.16
C SER A 490 4.22 5.75 -7.09
N ALA A 491 3.39 4.87 -7.61
CA ALA A 491 3.63 3.43 -7.59
C ALA A 491 2.96 2.76 -8.78
N THR A 492 3.63 1.74 -9.30
CA THR A 492 3.05 0.69 -10.13
C THR A 492 3.35 -0.68 -9.53
N ALA A 493 2.81 -1.76 -10.11
CA ALA A 493 2.95 -3.11 -9.57
C ALA A 493 4.42 -3.47 -9.33
N GLY A 494 5.31 -3.06 -10.24
CA GLY A 494 6.74 -3.31 -10.10
C GLY A 494 7.49 -2.43 -9.11
N THR A 495 6.95 -1.26 -8.73
CA THR A 495 7.58 -0.38 -7.73
C THR A 495 7.68 -1.06 -6.36
N MET A 496 6.75 -1.97 -6.04
CA MET A 496 6.69 -2.62 -4.72
C MET A 496 7.85 -3.58 -4.43
N ARG A 497 8.64 -3.93 -5.46
CA ARG A 497 9.91 -4.68 -5.30
C ARG A 497 11.02 -3.82 -4.70
N TYR A 498 10.87 -2.50 -4.72
CA TYR A 498 11.94 -1.55 -4.40
C TYR A 498 11.53 -0.52 -3.34
N ALA A 499 10.22 -0.24 -3.21
CA ALA A 499 9.69 0.71 -2.23
C ALA A 499 8.87 -0.02 -1.17
N ALA A 500 9.33 0.05 0.08
CA ALA A 500 8.71 -0.65 1.20
C ALA A 500 7.47 0.09 1.72
N SER A 501 7.31 1.38 1.40
CA SER A 501 6.19 2.19 1.89
C SER A 501 5.74 3.26 0.89
N THR A 502 4.49 3.68 1.02
CA THR A 502 3.88 4.76 0.24
C THR A 502 2.90 5.56 1.12
N TRP A 503 2.36 6.65 0.59
CA TRP A 503 1.28 7.41 1.22
C TRP A 503 0.35 7.99 0.17
N SER A 504 -0.80 8.53 0.60
CA SER A 504 -1.83 9.03 -0.32
C SER A 504 -1.61 10.43 -0.89
N GLY A 505 -0.37 10.92 -0.88
CA GLY A 505 -0.04 12.25 -1.34
C GLY A 505 -0.68 13.34 -0.48
N ASP A 506 -1.04 14.44 -1.13
CA ASP A 506 -1.27 15.74 -0.51
C ASP A 506 -2.75 15.92 -0.17
N ASN A 507 -3.24 15.15 0.81
CA ASN A 507 -4.66 15.16 1.21
C ASN A 507 -5.07 16.47 1.90
N VAL A 508 -6.37 16.80 1.82
CA VAL A 508 -6.93 18.01 2.44
C VAL A 508 -7.30 17.79 3.91
N THR A 509 -7.17 18.85 4.70
CA THR A 509 -7.66 18.91 6.09
C THR A 509 -9.17 19.01 6.12
N SER A 510 -9.84 17.87 6.25
CA SER A 510 -11.29 17.81 6.41
C SER A 510 -11.72 16.51 7.09
N TRP A 511 -12.94 16.52 7.63
CA TRP A 511 -13.57 15.33 8.19
C TRP A 511 -13.82 14.26 7.13
N GLU A 512 -14.23 14.69 5.94
CA GLU A 512 -14.39 13.87 4.75
C GLU A 512 -13.06 13.23 4.34
N GLY A 513 -11.96 13.98 4.38
CA GLY A 513 -10.61 13.50 4.11
C GLY A 513 -10.19 12.40 5.09
N MET A 514 -10.43 12.61 6.39
CA MET A 514 -10.17 11.60 7.43
C MET A 514 -11.02 10.33 7.23
N LYS A 515 -12.29 10.47 6.85
CA LYS A 515 -13.20 9.34 6.58
C LYS A 515 -12.80 8.56 5.33
N GLY A 516 -12.68 9.26 4.20
CA GLY A 516 -12.36 8.66 2.91
C GLY A 516 -10.98 8.00 2.87
N ALA A 517 -10.02 8.49 3.67
CA ALA A 517 -8.69 7.89 3.82
C ALA A 517 -8.74 6.39 4.16
N ASN A 518 -9.70 5.93 4.97
CA ASN A 518 -9.87 4.51 5.28
C ASN A 518 -10.11 3.68 4.02
N ALA A 519 -10.99 4.14 3.12
CA ALA A 519 -11.29 3.46 1.87
C ALA A 519 -10.07 3.42 0.93
N LEU A 520 -9.29 4.51 0.88
CA LEU A 520 -8.04 4.56 0.12
C LEU A 520 -7.03 3.53 0.66
N SER A 521 -6.85 3.45 1.99
CA SER A 521 -5.98 2.48 2.63
C SER A 521 -6.38 1.03 2.35
N LEU A 522 -7.67 0.73 2.35
CA LEU A 522 -8.19 -0.61 2.03
C LEU A 522 -7.89 -1.01 0.57
N SER A 523 -8.20 -0.12 -0.39
CA SER A 523 -7.90 -0.36 -1.81
C SER A 523 -6.40 -0.49 -2.08
N ALA A 524 -5.59 0.34 -1.41
CA ALA A 524 -4.14 0.28 -1.47
C ALA A 524 -3.61 -1.06 -0.93
N GLY A 525 -4.07 -1.49 0.25
CA GLY A 525 -3.67 -2.76 0.87
C GLY A 525 -4.02 -3.99 0.03
N ILE A 526 -5.22 -4.03 -0.55
CA ILE A 526 -5.65 -5.07 -1.51
C ILE A 526 -4.76 -5.07 -2.77
N SER A 527 -4.21 -3.92 -3.13
CA SER A 527 -3.29 -3.73 -4.26
C SER A 527 -1.81 -3.88 -3.88
N LEU A 528 -1.51 -4.54 -2.76
CA LEU A 528 -0.16 -4.81 -2.22
C LEU A 528 0.63 -3.59 -1.71
N LEU A 529 0.02 -2.41 -1.65
CA LEU A 529 0.59 -1.22 -1.02
C LEU A 529 0.34 -1.28 0.50
N GLN A 530 0.82 -2.35 1.14
CA GLN A 530 0.38 -2.74 2.49
C GLN A 530 1.04 -1.95 3.63
N CYS A 531 2.14 -1.24 3.37
CA CYS A 531 2.67 -0.20 4.24
C CYS A 531 2.32 1.21 3.70
N CYS A 532 1.03 1.49 3.60
CA CYS A 532 0.48 2.79 3.22
C CYS A 532 0.07 3.61 4.46
N GLY A 533 0.00 4.93 4.31
CA GLY A 533 -0.59 5.84 5.29
C GLY A 533 -1.00 7.15 4.65
N HIS A 534 -1.41 8.11 5.48
CA HIS A 534 -1.88 9.43 5.07
C HIS A 534 -1.12 10.51 5.81
N ASP A 535 -1.22 11.76 5.35
CA ASP A 535 -0.74 12.90 6.12
C ASP A 535 -1.80 13.29 7.15
N ILE A 536 -1.56 12.89 8.40
CA ILE A 536 -2.49 12.99 9.52
C ILE A 536 -2.71 14.46 9.89
N GLY A 537 -3.98 14.86 9.97
CA GLY A 537 -4.38 16.25 10.13
C GLY A 537 -4.46 17.02 8.80
N GLY A 538 -4.25 16.35 7.67
CA GLY A 538 -4.29 16.93 6.32
C GLY A 538 -2.96 17.55 5.92
N PHE A 539 -2.55 17.35 4.67
CA PHE A 539 -1.38 18.02 4.11
C PHE A 539 -1.66 19.49 3.80
N GLU A 540 -2.74 19.76 3.07
CA GLU A 540 -3.18 21.10 2.65
C GLU A 540 -4.48 21.52 3.35
N GLY A 541 -4.94 22.76 3.10
CA GLY A 541 -6.16 23.32 3.66
C GLY A 541 -5.93 24.00 5.01
N PRO A 542 -7.01 24.28 5.76
CA PRO A 542 -6.90 24.97 7.04
C PRO A 542 -6.15 24.14 8.08
N GLN A 543 -5.79 24.76 9.20
CA GLN A 543 -5.36 24.01 10.38
C GLN A 543 -6.54 23.17 10.91
N PRO A 544 -6.30 21.91 11.34
CA PRO A 544 -7.36 21.09 11.92
C PRO A 544 -7.81 21.68 13.25
N SER A 545 -9.10 21.53 13.59
CA SER A 545 -9.54 21.84 14.96
C SER A 545 -8.88 20.87 15.97
N PRO A 546 -8.84 21.19 17.28
CA PRO A 546 -8.34 20.26 18.29
C PRO A 546 -9.05 18.90 18.25
N GLU A 547 -10.36 18.89 17.99
CA GLU A 547 -11.14 17.66 17.85
C GLU A 547 -10.72 16.86 16.61
N LEU A 548 -10.65 17.49 15.44
CA LEU A 548 -10.24 16.79 14.21
C LEU A 548 -8.82 16.23 14.33
N LEU A 549 -7.88 17.02 14.88
CA LEU A 549 -6.50 16.57 15.06
C LEU A 549 -6.42 15.36 15.98
N LEU A 550 -7.07 15.41 17.16
CA LEU A 550 -7.03 14.30 18.10
C LEU A 550 -7.70 13.05 17.53
N ARG A 551 -8.85 13.18 16.86
CA ARG A 551 -9.55 12.06 16.20
C ARG A 551 -8.69 11.40 15.13
N TRP A 552 -8.05 12.20 14.29
CA TRP A 552 -7.21 11.68 13.22
C TRP A 552 -5.96 10.98 13.77
N ILE A 553 -5.37 11.50 14.85
CA ILE A 553 -4.26 10.82 15.54
C ILE A 553 -4.73 9.51 16.18
N GLN A 554 -5.87 9.50 16.88
CA GLN A 554 -6.47 8.29 17.48
C GLN A 554 -6.77 7.20 16.43
N LEU A 555 -7.26 7.60 15.26
CA LEU A 555 -7.47 6.70 14.13
C LEU A 555 -6.12 6.23 13.54
N GLY A 556 -5.22 7.18 13.29
CA GLY A 556 -3.95 6.97 12.60
C GLY A 556 -2.99 6.03 13.32
N ILE A 557 -3.05 5.88 14.65
CA ILE A 557 -2.19 4.89 15.32
C ILE A 557 -2.52 3.43 14.93
N HIS A 558 -3.61 3.20 14.20
CA HIS A 558 -4.01 1.91 13.62
C HIS A 558 -3.75 1.83 12.10
N SER A 559 -2.87 2.66 11.55
CA SER A 559 -2.36 2.53 10.17
C SER A 559 -0.97 1.86 10.14
N PRO A 560 -0.57 1.20 9.04
CA PRO A 560 0.80 0.72 8.88
C PRO A 560 1.83 1.86 8.99
N ARG A 561 1.64 2.96 8.26
CA ARG A 561 2.48 4.16 8.33
C ARG A 561 1.77 5.28 9.09
N PHE A 562 2.35 5.72 10.21
CA PHE A 562 1.82 6.81 11.06
C PHE A 562 2.70 8.06 10.94
N ALA A 563 2.25 9.04 10.16
CA ALA A 563 2.98 10.29 9.94
C ALA A 563 2.11 11.53 10.09
N ILE A 564 2.61 12.53 10.80
CA ILE A 564 2.04 13.88 10.84
C ILE A 564 2.94 14.73 9.96
N ASN A 565 2.45 15.10 8.78
CA ASN A 565 3.17 15.86 7.77
C ASN A 565 2.19 16.84 7.11
N CYS A 566 2.69 18.00 6.68
CA CYS A 566 1.84 18.99 6.04
C CYS A 566 2.62 20.11 5.36
N PHE A 567 1.87 20.88 4.58
CA PHE A 567 2.23 22.17 4.03
C PHE A 567 0.98 23.05 4.02
N LYS A 568 0.74 23.76 5.13
CA LYS A 568 -0.47 24.57 5.30
C LYS A 568 -0.32 25.91 4.59
N THR A 569 -0.79 25.97 3.35
CA THR A 569 -0.81 27.20 2.55
C THR A 569 -1.91 28.14 3.01
N SER A 570 -1.69 29.45 2.82
CA SER A 570 -2.72 30.48 2.99
C SER A 570 -2.46 31.63 2.02
N PRO A 571 -3.44 32.49 1.70
CA PRO A 571 -3.22 33.62 0.78
C PRO A 571 -2.03 34.53 1.14
N GLY A 572 -1.63 34.59 2.41
CA GLY A 572 -0.47 35.35 2.88
C GLY A 572 0.81 34.52 3.10
N ASN A 573 0.74 33.18 3.05
CA ASN A 573 1.87 32.28 3.29
C ASN A 573 1.73 31.00 2.47
N SER A 574 2.04 31.07 1.17
CA SER A 574 2.05 29.91 0.25
C SER A 574 3.45 29.47 -0.18
N SER A 575 4.51 30.16 0.26
CA SER A 575 5.89 29.81 -0.09
C SER A 575 6.55 28.91 0.95
N VAL A 576 6.31 29.17 2.25
CA VAL A 576 6.86 28.40 3.37
C VAL A 576 5.77 27.56 4.03
N GLY A 577 4.55 28.08 4.11
CA GLY A 577 3.40 27.43 4.74
C GLY A 577 3.54 27.35 6.26
N ASP A 578 2.51 26.80 6.90
CA ASP A 578 2.53 26.43 8.31
C ASP A 578 2.56 24.90 8.50
N VAL A 579 2.71 24.49 9.75
CA VAL A 579 2.85 23.08 10.16
C VAL A 579 1.79 22.68 11.18
N ILE A 580 1.57 21.38 11.28
CA ILE A 580 0.86 20.71 12.36
C ILE A 580 1.91 20.14 13.29
N GLU A 581 1.90 20.62 14.52
CA GLU A 581 2.71 20.06 15.59
C GLU A 581 1.81 19.23 16.51
N PRO A 582 2.28 18.08 17.03
CA PRO A 582 1.52 17.27 18.00
C PRO A 582 1.08 18.05 19.26
N TRP A 583 1.78 19.14 19.59
CA TRP A 583 1.55 19.99 20.77
C TRP A 583 0.93 21.36 20.44
N MET A 584 0.50 21.61 19.20
CA MET A 584 -0.01 22.94 18.79
C MET A 584 -1.23 23.41 19.58
N TYR A 585 -1.93 22.49 20.26
CA TYR A 585 -3.06 22.76 21.15
C TYR A 585 -2.75 22.26 22.57
N PRO A 586 -2.38 23.16 23.51
CA PRO A 586 -2.03 22.79 24.88
C PRO A 586 -3.10 21.96 25.60
N GLU A 587 -4.38 22.21 25.32
CA GLU A 587 -5.54 21.56 25.95
C GLU A 587 -5.77 20.10 25.53
N ILE A 588 -5.02 19.59 24.54
CA ILE A 588 -5.05 18.19 24.10
C ILE A 588 -3.67 17.55 24.01
N THR A 589 -2.58 18.27 24.31
CA THR A 589 -1.20 17.77 24.12
C THR A 589 -0.95 16.46 24.90
N SER A 590 -1.48 16.34 26.12
CA SER A 590 -1.37 15.09 26.89
C SER A 590 -2.12 13.93 26.23
N LEU A 591 -3.29 14.19 25.64
CA LEU A 591 -4.09 13.16 24.95
C LEU A 591 -3.39 12.71 23.66
N VAL A 592 -2.81 13.65 22.91
CA VAL A 592 -2.00 13.34 21.72
C VAL A 592 -0.79 12.49 22.11
N ARG A 593 -0.05 12.90 23.15
CA ARG A 593 1.07 12.13 23.69
C ARG A 593 0.69 10.72 24.06
N ASP A 594 -0.37 10.56 24.86
CA ASP A 594 -0.77 9.23 25.36
C ASP A 594 -1.25 8.34 24.21
N THR A 595 -1.89 8.91 23.20
CA THR A 595 -2.27 8.22 21.96
C THR A 595 -1.04 7.76 21.16
N ILE A 596 -0.05 8.64 20.97
CA ILE A 596 1.21 8.26 20.29
C ILE A 596 1.97 7.22 21.12
N LYS A 597 2.00 7.33 22.45
CA LYS A 597 2.59 6.29 23.30
C LYS A 597 1.90 4.93 23.15
N ARG A 598 0.57 4.92 22.98
CA ARG A 598 -0.18 3.70 22.66
C ARG A 598 0.28 3.09 21.34
N ARG A 599 0.61 3.88 20.31
CA ARG A 599 1.22 3.38 19.06
C ARG A 599 2.49 2.57 19.32
N TYR A 600 3.40 3.07 20.16
CA TYR A 600 4.64 2.36 20.51
C TYR A 600 4.36 1.12 21.36
N GLU A 601 3.37 1.18 22.24
CA GLU A 601 2.94 0.02 23.02
C GLU A 601 2.44 -1.12 22.12
N ILE A 602 1.63 -0.84 21.09
CA ILE A 602 1.17 -1.88 20.13
C ILE A 602 2.13 -2.12 18.96
N LEU A 603 3.32 -1.50 18.97
CA LEU A 603 4.30 -1.65 17.90
C LEU A 603 4.67 -3.11 17.58
N PRO A 604 4.79 -4.03 18.56
CA PRO A 604 5.01 -5.44 18.25
C PRO A 604 3.88 -6.08 17.43
N TYR A 605 2.63 -5.70 17.70
CA TYR A 605 1.48 -6.15 16.92
C TYR A 605 1.55 -5.63 15.49
N ILE A 606 1.77 -4.32 15.32
CA ILE A 606 1.87 -3.70 13.99
C ILE A 606 3.03 -4.31 13.20
N TYR A 607 4.17 -4.51 13.86
CA TYR A 607 5.34 -5.11 13.24
C TYR A 607 5.10 -6.55 12.81
N SER A 608 4.45 -7.34 13.66
CA SER A 608 4.03 -8.70 13.31
C SER A 608 3.08 -8.71 12.11
N LEU A 609 2.17 -7.74 11.97
CA LEU A 609 1.31 -7.62 10.79
C LEU A 609 2.13 -7.24 9.53
N GLY A 610 3.20 -6.47 9.69
CA GLY A 610 4.17 -6.20 8.61
C GLY A 610 4.90 -7.45 8.15
N LEU A 611 5.32 -8.32 9.08
CA LEU A 611 5.91 -9.62 8.76
C LEU A 611 4.90 -10.58 8.12
N GLU A 612 3.66 -10.62 8.61
CA GLU A 612 2.57 -11.39 8.01
C GLU A 612 2.27 -10.93 6.57
N SER A 613 2.28 -9.61 6.34
CA SER A 613 2.15 -8.98 5.03
C SER A 613 3.25 -9.46 4.08
N HIS A 614 4.51 -9.47 4.51
CA HIS A 614 5.62 -9.99 3.73
C HIS A 614 5.49 -11.49 3.42
N LEU A 615 5.10 -12.30 4.41
CA LEU A 615 5.03 -13.76 4.27
C LEU A 615 3.83 -14.22 3.43
N THR A 616 2.69 -13.54 3.58
CA THR A 616 1.38 -14.04 3.10
C THR A 616 0.58 -13.05 2.27
N ALA A 617 1.07 -11.82 2.06
CA ALA A 617 0.34 -10.73 1.43
C ALA A 617 -0.98 -10.36 2.12
N SER A 618 -1.12 -10.64 3.42
CA SER A 618 -2.28 -10.21 4.20
C SER A 618 -2.09 -8.75 4.66
N PRO A 619 -2.94 -7.80 4.23
CA PRO A 619 -2.80 -6.40 4.62
C PRO A 619 -2.94 -6.21 6.13
N PRO A 620 -2.21 -5.29 6.79
CA PRO A 620 -2.48 -4.97 8.19
C PRO A 620 -3.86 -4.33 8.41
N GLN A 621 -4.34 -3.51 7.47
CA GLN A 621 -5.68 -2.92 7.49
C GLN A 621 -6.57 -3.62 6.46
N ARG A 622 -7.68 -4.23 6.90
CA ARG A 622 -8.50 -5.16 6.11
C ARG A 622 -9.96 -4.74 6.10
N TRP A 623 -10.64 -4.99 4.98
CA TRP A 623 -12.08 -4.76 4.85
C TRP A 623 -12.84 -5.62 5.86
N VAL A 624 -13.97 -5.14 6.38
CA VAL A 624 -14.79 -5.84 7.39
C VAL A 624 -15.17 -7.26 6.97
N GLY A 625 -15.38 -7.49 5.67
CA GLY A 625 -15.69 -8.81 5.11
C GLY A 625 -14.49 -9.74 4.90
N TRP A 626 -13.26 -9.30 5.16
CA TRP A 626 -12.05 -10.14 4.99
C TRP A 626 -12.04 -11.31 5.97
N GLY A 627 -12.23 -12.53 5.48
CA GLY A 627 -12.42 -13.74 6.31
C GLY A 627 -13.82 -13.87 6.92
N TYR A 628 -14.77 -13.06 6.45
CA TYR A 628 -16.18 -13.01 6.84
C TYR A 628 -17.10 -12.94 5.62
N GLU A 629 -16.63 -13.34 4.45
CA GLU A 629 -17.32 -13.28 3.16
C GLU A 629 -18.66 -14.06 3.15
N SER A 630 -18.82 -15.02 4.07
CA SER A 630 -20.07 -15.77 4.26
C SER A 630 -21.20 -14.96 4.92
N ASP A 631 -20.88 -13.85 5.59
CA ASP A 631 -21.86 -13.02 6.27
C ASP A 631 -22.57 -12.11 5.24
N PRO A 632 -23.89 -12.22 5.03
CA PRO A 632 -24.57 -11.43 4.02
C PRO A 632 -24.49 -9.91 4.26
N GLU A 633 -24.35 -9.46 5.52
CA GLU A 633 -24.37 -8.02 5.82
C GLU A 633 -23.11 -7.31 5.29
N VAL A 634 -21.96 -7.99 5.21
CA VAL A 634 -20.70 -7.39 4.73
C VAL A 634 -20.80 -6.94 3.27
N TRP A 635 -21.72 -7.53 2.50
CA TRP A 635 -21.97 -7.20 1.10
C TRP A 635 -22.92 -6.01 0.91
N THR A 636 -23.46 -5.44 1.99
CA THR A 636 -24.27 -4.20 1.91
C THR A 636 -23.42 -3.01 1.48
N LYS A 637 -24.07 -2.01 0.88
CA LYS A 637 -23.41 -0.76 0.45
C LYS A 637 -22.63 -0.07 1.59
N ALA A 638 -23.14 -0.12 2.82
CA ALA A 638 -22.54 0.50 3.98
C ALA A 638 -21.19 -0.13 4.37
N LEU A 639 -21.02 -1.45 4.19
CA LEU A 639 -19.77 -2.14 4.51
C LEU A 639 -18.85 -2.27 3.30
N LYS A 640 -19.40 -2.28 2.08
CA LYS A 640 -18.61 -2.16 0.84
C LYS A 640 -17.97 -0.78 0.65
N SER A 641 -18.46 0.28 1.32
CA SER A 641 -17.86 1.62 1.20
C SER A 641 -16.48 1.70 1.85
N GLY A 642 -16.24 0.95 2.92
CA GLY A 642 -14.93 0.81 3.56
C GLY A 642 -14.38 2.07 4.23
N ASP A 643 -15.21 3.08 4.48
CA ASP A 643 -14.77 4.40 4.96
C ASP A 643 -15.03 4.64 6.46
N GLU A 644 -15.88 3.85 7.11
CA GLU A 644 -16.25 4.08 8.52
C GLU A 644 -15.64 3.10 9.53
N GLN A 645 -15.38 1.85 9.12
CA GLN A 645 -14.80 0.81 9.95
C GLN A 645 -13.94 -0.18 9.16
N PHE A 646 -12.97 -0.80 9.83
CA PHE A 646 -12.08 -1.79 9.25
C PHE A 646 -11.48 -2.70 10.32
N TRP A 647 -10.94 -3.83 9.89
CA TRP A 647 -10.10 -4.69 10.73
C TRP A 647 -8.65 -4.18 10.73
N PHE A 648 -8.05 -4.05 11.90
CA PHE A 648 -6.61 -3.92 12.06
C PHE A 648 -6.06 -5.26 12.58
N GLY A 649 -5.35 -5.97 11.69
CA GLY A 649 -5.06 -7.39 11.79
C GLY A 649 -6.33 -8.23 11.89
N ASP A 650 -6.29 -9.31 12.67
CA ASP A 650 -7.45 -10.18 12.92
C ASP A 650 -8.13 -9.96 14.28
N THR A 651 -7.64 -9.00 15.06
CA THR A 651 -8.08 -8.83 16.46
C THR A 651 -8.88 -7.56 16.68
N ILE A 652 -8.49 -6.43 16.09
CA ILE A 652 -9.08 -5.13 16.43
C ILE A 652 -10.02 -4.69 15.31
N MET A 653 -11.30 -4.52 15.61
CA MET A 653 -12.23 -3.76 14.78
C MET A 653 -12.11 -2.28 15.16
N VAL A 654 -11.66 -1.47 14.21
CA VAL A 654 -11.49 -0.03 14.35
C VAL A 654 -12.65 0.65 13.66
N GLY A 655 -13.33 1.56 14.36
CA GLY A 655 -14.27 2.51 13.75
C GLY A 655 -13.87 3.95 14.06
N GLY A 656 -14.67 4.89 13.57
CA GLY A 656 -14.45 6.30 13.83
C GLY A 656 -15.74 7.09 13.98
N VAL A 657 -15.57 8.33 14.44
CA VAL A 657 -16.56 9.39 14.30
C VAL A 657 -15.97 10.40 13.34
N TYR A 658 -16.74 10.75 12.31
CA TYR A 658 -16.26 11.55 11.18
C TYR A 658 -17.01 12.88 11.06
N GLU A 659 -17.59 13.35 12.16
CA GLU A 659 -18.33 14.62 12.24
C GLU A 659 -18.02 15.31 13.57
N PRO A 660 -17.94 16.65 13.61
CA PRO A 660 -17.62 17.38 14.83
C PRO A 660 -18.75 17.27 15.87
N GLY A 661 -18.37 17.08 17.14
CA GLY A 661 -19.31 17.05 18.27
C GLY A 661 -20.12 15.76 18.43
N VAL A 662 -19.92 14.77 17.55
CA VAL A 662 -20.56 13.45 17.66
C VAL A 662 -19.75 12.57 18.62
N ASN A 663 -20.46 11.89 19.54
CA ASN A 663 -19.84 11.10 20.61
C ASN A 663 -20.25 9.61 20.59
N VAL A 664 -20.87 9.14 19.50
CA VAL A 664 -21.28 7.74 19.32
C VAL A 664 -20.93 7.34 17.89
N ALA A 665 -20.37 6.15 17.74
CA ALA A 665 -20.13 5.54 16.43
C ALA A 665 -21.01 4.31 16.25
N LYS A 666 -21.46 4.07 15.02
CA LYS A 666 -22.24 2.89 14.67
C LYS A 666 -21.32 1.89 13.94
N LEU A 667 -21.20 0.67 14.46
CA LEU A 667 -20.33 -0.37 13.90
C LEU A 667 -21.12 -1.66 13.68
N TYR A 668 -20.80 -2.38 12.61
CA TYR A 668 -21.22 -3.75 12.40
C TYR A 668 -20.17 -4.73 12.91
N LEU A 669 -20.63 -5.77 13.60
CA LEU A 669 -19.79 -6.84 14.14
C LEU A 669 -19.99 -8.09 13.28
N PRO A 670 -19.09 -8.42 12.34
CA PRO A 670 -19.32 -9.53 11.42
C PRO A 670 -19.25 -10.87 12.15
N ARG A 671 -19.98 -11.87 11.63
CA ARG A 671 -20.05 -13.23 12.18
C ARG A 671 -19.46 -14.22 11.20
N LYS A 672 -18.65 -15.17 11.67
CA LYS A 672 -18.21 -16.29 10.82
C LYS A 672 -19.32 -17.33 10.71
N ALA A 673 -19.64 -17.79 9.51
CA ALA A 673 -20.47 -18.98 9.32
C ALA A 673 -19.60 -20.23 9.46
N ASN A 674 -19.39 -20.72 10.69
CA ASN A 674 -18.70 -21.98 10.93
C ASN A 674 -19.37 -22.79 12.05
N ASP A 675 -18.95 -24.05 12.20
CA ASP A 675 -19.51 -24.98 13.19
C ASP A 675 -19.08 -24.67 14.64
N LYS A 676 -18.25 -23.64 14.87
CA LYS A 676 -17.80 -23.23 16.20
C LYS A 676 -18.70 -22.13 16.75
N PHE A 677 -18.89 -22.13 18.07
CA PHE A 677 -19.63 -21.05 18.73
C PHE A 677 -18.89 -19.72 18.56
N ASP A 678 -19.59 -18.68 18.08
CA ASP A 678 -19.07 -17.32 17.99
C ASP A 678 -19.26 -16.61 19.33
N PHE A 679 -18.15 -16.33 20.01
CA PHE A 679 -18.17 -15.63 21.31
C PHE A 679 -18.41 -14.12 21.17
N GLY A 680 -18.31 -13.57 19.96
CA GLY A 680 -18.48 -12.16 19.68
C GLY A 680 -17.25 -11.31 20.00
N TYR A 681 -17.50 -10.14 20.58
CA TYR A 681 -16.55 -9.03 20.68
C TYR A 681 -16.58 -8.43 22.09
N VAL A 682 -15.52 -7.72 22.43
CA VAL A 682 -15.43 -6.93 23.66
C VAL A 682 -15.06 -5.49 23.34
N ASN A 683 -15.73 -4.55 23.97
CA ASN A 683 -15.40 -3.14 23.86
C ASN A 683 -14.10 -2.85 24.62
N MET A 684 -13.11 -2.29 23.93
CA MET A 684 -11.80 -1.96 24.50
C MET A 684 -11.82 -0.65 25.29
N ASN A 685 -12.94 0.07 25.27
CA ASN A 685 -13.19 1.30 26.01
C ASN A 685 -14.33 1.10 27.01
N GLU A 686 -14.45 1.99 28.00
CA GLU A 686 -15.57 1.98 28.94
C GLU A 686 -16.92 1.96 28.19
N PRO A 687 -17.90 1.13 28.61
CA PRO A 687 -17.95 0.35 29.85
C PRO A 687 -17.41 -1.09 29.74
N TYR A 688 -16.59 -1.41 28.74
CA TYR A 688 -15.95 -2.72 28.53
C TYR A 688 -16.94 -3.89 28.37
N ASN A 689 -18.07 -3.62 27.71
CA ASN A 689 -19.13 -4.60 27.52
C ASN A 689 -18.79 -5.64 26.44
N TYR A 690 -19.37 -6.84 26.63
CA TYR A 690 -19.34 -7.94 25.67
C TYR A 690 -20.52 -7.83 24.70
N LEU A 691 -20.25 -8.03 23.40
CA LEU A 691 -21.19 -7.81 22.31
C LEU A 691 -21.25 -9.05 21.42
N ALA A 692 -22.46 -9.50 21.07
CA ALA A 692 -22.61 -10.62 20.14
C ALA A 692 -22.28 -10.20 18.70
N SER A 693 -21.78 -11.12 17.89
CA SER A 693 -21.58 -10.96 16.45
C SER A 693 -22.91 -10.88 15.67
N GLY A 694 -22.87 -10.46 14.42
CA GLY A 694 -24.00 -10.46 13.48
C GLY A 694 -24.97 -9.29 13.65
N GLN A 695 -24.54 -8.19 14.28
CA GLN A 695 -25.42 -7.05 14.56
C GLN A 695 -24.68 -5.71 14.43
N TRP A 696 -25.46 -4.66 14.18
CA TRP A 696 -25.02 -3.27 14.33
C TRP A 696 -25.11 -2.86 15.80
N VAL A 697 -24.08 -2.16 16.29
CA VAL A 697 -23.98 -1.65 17.65
C VAL A 697 -23.65 -0.16 17.65
N GLU A 698 -24.11 0.54 18.67
CA GLU A 698 -23.69 1.92 18.97
C GLU A 698 -22.63 1.88 20.07
N VAL A 699 -21.48 2.49 19.82
CA VAL A 699 -20.34 2.49 20.73
C VAL A 699 -20.05 3.93 21.17
N PRO A 700 -20.04 4.23 22.48
CA PRO A 700 -19.59 5.52 22.98
C PRO A 700 -18.17 5.84 22.51
N SER A 701 -18.00 7.07 22.04
CA SER A 701 -16.79 7.55 21.39
C SER A 701 -16.65 9.04 21.67
N GLU A 702 -16.49 9.45 22.93
CA GLU A 702 -16.18 10.85 23.24
C GLU A 702 -14.75 11.18 22.79
N TRP A 703 -14.57 12.25 22.01
CA TRP A 703 -13.30 12.51 21.31
C TRP A 703 -12.08 12.72 22.22
N ARG A 704 -12.29 13.24 23.43
CA ARG A 704 -11.24 13.40 24.45
C ARG A 704 -10.90 12.09 25.18
N LYS A 705 -11.67 11.02 24.97
CA LYS A 705 -11.44 9.70 25.58
C LYS A 705 -10.88 8.71 24.56
N SER A 706 -11.62 8.41 23.50
CA SER A 706 -11.25 7.35 22.55
C SER A 706 -12.09 7.37 21.26
N ILE A 707 -11.59 6.68 20.24
CA ILE A 707 -12.38 6.18 19.10
C ILE A 707 -12.97 4.79 19.42
N PRO A 708 -14.02 4.31 18.72
CA PRO A 708 -14.59 2.99 18.98
C PRO A 708 -13.59 1.88 18.59
N LEU A 709 -13.16 1.09 19.57
CA LEU A 709 -12.26 -0.03 19.38
C LEU A 709 -12.90 -1.27 20.01
N LEU A 710 -13.10 -2.31 19.21
CA LEU A 710 -13.65 -3.58 19.67
C LEU A 710 -12.67 -4.69 19.36
N ALA A 711 -12.37 -5.55 20.33
CA ALA A 711 -11.54 -6.71 20.12
C ALA A 711 -12.41 -7.95 19.88
N ARG A 712 -12.03 -8.77 18.89
CA ARG A 712 -12.61 -10.10 18.71
C ARG A 712 -12.25 -10.99 19.91
N ILE A 713 -13.24 -11.65 20.51
CA ILE A 713 -12.97 -12.61 21.59
C ILE A 713 -12.20 -13.80 21.02
N GLY A 714 -11.13 -14.16 21.71
CA GLY A 714 -10.16 -15.15 21.24
C GLY A 714 -8.94 -14.57 20.50
N GLY A 715 -8.90 -13.27 20.25
CA GLY A 715 -7.73 -12.58 19.68
C GLY A 715 -6.72 -12.13 20.74
N ALA A 716 -5.53 -11.75 20.30
CA ALA A 716 -4.48 -11.24 21.17
C ALA A 716 -3.67 -10.12 20.51
N ILE A 717 -3.19 -9.17 21.31
CA ILE A 717 -2.35 -8.05 20.86
C ILE A 717 -1.01 -8.10 21.63
N PRO A 718 0.10 -8.53 21.00
CA PRO A 718 1.42 -8.41 21.60
C PRO A 718 1.78 -6.93 21.77
N VAL A 719 2.28 -6.59 22.96
CA VAL A 719 2.60 -5.21 23.37
C VAL A 719 4.02 -5.07 23.90
N GLY A 720 4.63 -3.93 23.61
CA GLY A 720 5.93 -3.50 24.08
C GLY A 720 5.83 -2.35 25.07
N LYS A 721 6.94 -1.63 25.25
CA LYS A 721 6.97 -0.43 26.08
C LYS A 721 6.27 0.74 25.37
N PRO A 722 5.57 1.63 26.09
CA PRO A 722 4.87 2.79 25.50
C PRO A 722 5.82 3.96 25.19
N VAL A 723 7.00 3.67 24.63
CA VAL A 723 8.11 4.61 24.36
C VAL A 723 8.88 4.15 23.12
N HIS A 724 9.69 5.03 22.54
CA HIS A 724 10.63 4.63 21.48
C HIS A 724 11.69 3.70 22.07
N THR A 725 11.84 2.51 21.48
CA THR A 725 12.82 1.50 21.87
C THR A 725 13.79 1.21 20.72
N ARG A 726 15.05 0.92 21.06
CA ARG A 726 16.01 0.35 20.11
C ARG A 726 15.91 -1.16 20.10
N VAL A 727 16.05 -1.74 18.92
CA VAL A 727 16.19 -3.19 18.77
C VAL A 727 17.63 -3.59 19.12
N PRO A 728 17.85 -4.63 19.94
CA PRO A 728 19.19 -5.16 20.16
C PRO A 728 19.90 -5.52 18.84
N GLY A 729 21.12 -4.99 18.64
CA GLY A 729 21.91 -5.19 17.42
C GLY A 729 21.77 -4.08 16.37
N ASP A 730 20.87 -3.12 16.57
CA ASP A 730 20.82 -1.91 15.76
C ASP A 730 21.87 -0.90 16.25
N ASP A 731 23.04 -0.92 15.61
CA ASP A 731 24.19 -0.07 15.95
C ASP A 731 24.19 1.26 15.17
N THR A 732 23.10 1.59 14.46
CA THR A 732 23.00 2.87 13.74
C THR A 732 23.01 4.05 14.73
N PRO A 733 23.60 5.22 14.37
CA PRO A 733 23.76 6.33 15.31
C PRO A 733 22.46 6.79 15.98
N ALA A 734 21.36 6.85 15.21
CA ALA A 734 20.05 7.18 15.75
C ALA A 734 19.55 6.13 16.76
N SER A 735 19.74 4.83 16.49
CA SER A 735 19.28 3.78 17.41
C SER A 735 20.06 3.75 18.71
N VAL A 736 21.38 3.96 18.65
CA VAL A 736 22.25 3.95 19.84
C VAL A 736 21.86 5.03 20.83
N ALA A 737 21.37 6.18 20.35
CA ALA A 737 20.89 7.29 21.18
C ALA A 737 19.55 7.01 21.88
N VAL A 738 18.76 6.03 21.42
CA VAL A 738 17.54 5.61 22.09
C VAL A 738 17.90 4.83 23.36
N LYS A 739 17.48 5.38 24.52
CA LYS A 739 17.86 4.87 25.84
C LYS A 739 17.22 3.52 26.16
N GLU A 740 15.97 3.33 25.73
CA GLU A 740 15.17 2.15 26.05
C GLU A 740 15.42 1.02 25.07
N VAL A 741 15.65 -0.19 25.58
CA VAL A 741 15.79 -1.40 24.76
C VAL A 741 14.43 -2.08 24.61
N ASP A 742 14.18 -2.72 23.46
CA ASP A 742 13.02 -3.61 23.25
C ASP A 742 13.27 -4.98 23.92
N ASP A 743 13.21 -4.99 25.25
CA ASP A 743 13.47 -6.15 26.13
C ASP A 743 12.23 -6.58 26.95
N TYR A 744 11.06 -6.08 26.57
CA TYR A 744 9.79 -6.37 27.23
C TYR A 744 8.74 -6.83 26.22
N ARG A 745 7.98 -7.87 26.58
CA ARG A 745 6.78 -8.25 25.86
C ARG A 745 5.65 -8.59 26.83
N GLY A 746 4.51 -7.98 26.60
CA GLY A 746 3.22 -8.41 27.11
C GLY A 746 2.31 -8.87 25.98
N VAL A 747 1.19 -9.48 26.33
CA VAL A 747 0.13 -9.84 25.39
C VAL A 747 -1.22 -9.51 26.01
N GLU A 748 -1.95 -8.59 25.38
CA GLU A 748 -3.34 -8.32 25.73
C GLU A 748 -4.22 -9.41 25.16
N ILE A 749 -4.97 -10.11 26.02
CA ILE A 749 -5.86 -11.19 25.61
C ILE A 749 -7.32 -10.83 25.89
N PHE A 750 -8.21 -11.34 25.03
CA PHE A 750 -9.65 -11.07 25.08
C PHE A 750 -10.44 -12.37 25.29
N PRO A 751 -10.49 -12.92 26.51
CA PRO A 751 -11.29 -14.10 26.83
C PRO A 751 -12.79 -13.78 26.92
N PRO A 752 -13.67 -14.77 26.71
CA PRO A 752 -15.10 -14.59 26.94
C PRO A 752 -15.38 -14.29 28.42
N ARG A 753 -16.50 -13.60 28.69
CA ARG A 753 -16.87 -13.12 30.04
C ARG A 753 -16.87 -14.22 31.10
N GLY A 754 -17.32 -15.41 30.72
CA GLY A 754 -17.38 -16.59 31.58
C GLY A 754 -16.53 -17.72 31.03
N SER A 755 -17.08 -18.93 31.08
CA SER A 755 -16.47 -20.12 30.50
C SER A 755 -16.30 -20.04 28.98
N SER A 756 -15.15 -20.50 28.47
CA SER A 756 -14.96 -20.79 27.04
C SER A 756 -15.52 -22.16 26.64
N HIS A 757 -16.17 -22.88 27.56
CA HIS A 757 -16.72 -24.22 27.35
C HIS A 757 -15.71 -25.23 26.78
N GLY A 758 -14.44 -25.13 27.22
CA GLY A 758 -13.35 -25.98 26.76
C GLY A 758 -12.74 -25.55 25.43
N GLN A 759 -13.27 -24.53 24.76
CA GLN A 759 -12.61 -23.95 23.58
C GLN A 759 -11.31 -23.26 24.00
N VAL A 760 -10.23 -23.64 23.35
CA VAL A 760 -8.91 -23.01 23.47
C VAL A 760 -8.72 -22.09 22.27
N PHE A 761 -8.49 -20.81 22.56
CA PHE A 761 -8.11 -19.80 21.58
C PHE A 761 -6.60 -19.84 21.38
N SER A 762 -6.14 -19.46 20.19
CA SER A 762 -4.73 -19.44 19.81
C SER A 762 -4.46 -18.23 18.94
N THR A 763 -3.38 -17.50 19.22
CA THR A 763 -2.88 -16.42 18.38
C THR A 763 -1.37 -16.51 18.29
N THR A 764 -0.85 -16.40 17.08
CA THR A 764 0.59 -16.41 16.78
C THR A 764 0.99 -15.04 16.26
N TRP A 765 2.13 -14.52 16.75
CA TRP A 765 2.77 -13.33 16.20
C TRP A 765 4.21 -13.61 15.83
N PHE A 766 4.75 -12.75 14.97
CA PHE A 766 6.07 -12.86 14.38
C PHE A 766 6.99 -11.77 14.93
N GLU A 767 8.25 -12.12 15.21
CA GLU A 767 9.32 -11.14 15.46
C GLU A 767 10.60 -11.55 14.73
N ASP A 768 11.41 -10.54 14.36
CA ASP A 768 12.78 -10.68 13.87
C ASP A 768 13.60 -9.48 14.41
N ASP A 769 14.81 -9.28 13.90
CA ASP A 769 15.69 -8.18 14.32
C ASP A 769 15.28 -6.78 13.83
N GLY A 770 14.28 -6.63 12.96
CA GLY A 770 13.84 -5.32 12.47
C GLY A 770 14.79 -4.61 11.50
N ILE A 771 15.92 -5.21 11.16
CA ILE A 771 17.08 -4.55 10.53
C ILE A 771 17.52 -5.30 9.26
N SER A 772 17.72 -6.62 9.37
CA SER A 772 18.44 -7.42 8.39
C SER A 772 17.63 -7.63 7.11
N LEU A 773 18.25 -7.44 5.95
CA LEU A 773 17.61 -7.67 4.64
C LEU A 773 16.97 -9.08 4.58
N GLU A 774 17.75 -10.09 4.93
CA GLU A 774 17.31 -11.48 5.08
C GLU A 774 16.86 -11.73 6.52
N ALA A 775 15.55 -11.81 6.73
CA ALA A 775 14.95 -11.94 8.05
C ALA A 775 15.05 -13.37 8.61
N ARG A 776 15.49 -13.49 9.86
CA ARG A 776 15.25 -14.69 10.67
C ARG A 776 13.99 -14.45 11.50
N ILE A 777 12.85 -14.92 11.00
CA ILE A 777 11.55 -14.68 11.63
C ILE A 777 11.24 -15.82 12.61
N SER A 778 10.94 -15.49 13.85
CA SER A 778 10.50 -16.45 14.88
C SER A 778 9.02 -16.27 15.19
N GLU A 779 8.39 -17.33 15.65
CA GLU A 779 6.96 -17.37 15.96
C GLU A 779 6.72 -17.53 17.45
N TYR A 780 5.74 -16.81 17.97
CA TYR A 780 5.33 -16.88 19.36
C TYR A 780 3.84 -17.08 19.43
N THR A 781 3.41 -18.12 20.12
CA THR A 781 1.99 -18.52 20.17
C THR A 781 1.50 -18.48 21.60
N ILE A 782 0.49 -17.64 21.84
CA ILE A 782 -0.31 -17.67 23.06
C ILE A 782 -1.55 -18.52 22.82
N THR A 783 -1.83 -19.43 23.74
CA THR A 783 -3.10 -20.15 23.82
C THR A 783 -3.81 -19.78 25.11
N TYR A 784 -5.14 -19.71 25.08
CA TYR A 784 -5.89 -19.51 26.31
C TYR A 784 -7.31 -20.05 26.27
N SER A 785 -7.83 -20.42 27.44
CA SER A 785 -9.22 -20.76 27.70
C SER A 785 -9.67 -20.09 28.99
N SER A 786 -10.96 -20.09 29.28
CA SER A 786 -11.48 -19.45 30.48
C SER A 786 -12.58 -20.25 31.17
N THR A 787 -12.73 -19.96 32.46
CA THR A 787 -13.84 -20.37 33.32
C THR A 787 -14.43 -19.11 33.97
N GLU A 788 -15.44 -19.26 34.81
CA GLU A 788 -15.98 -18.13 35.59
C GLU A 788 -14.94 -17.49 36.52
N GLU A 789 -13.98 -18.25 37.04
CA GLU A 789 -13.03 -17.77 38.05
C GLU A 789 -11.63 -17.45 37.52
N LYS A 790 -11.23 -18.09 36.42
CA LYS A 790 -9.84 -18.07 35.96
C LYS A 790 -9.69 -18.11 34.45
N VAL A 791 -8.61 -17.52 33.96
CA VAL A 791 -8.09 -17.64 32.60
C VAL A 791 -6.88 -18.57 32.64
N ILE A 792 -6.88 -19.58 31.78
CA ILE A 792 -5.84 -20.61 31.71
C ILE A 792 -5.04 -20.33 30.43
N VAL A 793 -3.74 -20.07 30.57
CA VAL A 793 -2.87 -19.66 29.45
C VAL A 793 -1.75 -20.67 29.20
N GLY A 794 -1.44 -20.89 27.93
CA GLY A 794 -0.26 -21.60 27.45
C GLY A 794 0.55 -20.70 26.54
N PHE A 795 1.87 -20.91 26.50
CA PHE A 795 2.77 -20.11 25.68
C PHE A 795 3.88 -20.97 25.09
N SER A 796 4.10 -20.85 23.78
CA SER A 796 5.17 -21.55 23.06
C SER A 796 5.97 -20.59 22.19
N ARG A 797 7.27 -20.84 22.08
CA ARG A 797 8.21 -20.12 21.23
C ARG A 797 8.75 -21.06 20.16
N ASP A 798 8.70 -20.66 18.88
CA ASP A 798 9.44 -21.31 17.78
C ASP A 798 10.54 -20.37 17.29
N GLU A 799 11.74 -20.57 17.83
CA GLU A 799 12.95 -19.80 17.56
C GLU A 799 13.90 -20.56 16.60
N LYS A 800 13.41 -21.55 15.84
CA LYS A 800 14.25 -22.37 14.93
C LYS A 800 14.93 -21.58 13.83
N SER A 801 14.39 -20.42 13.46
CA SER A 801 15.04 -19.50 12.54
C SER A 801 16.34 -18.90 13.09
N GLY A 802 16.56 -19.00 14.41
CA GLY A 802 17.77 -18.53 15.10
C GLY A 802 17.69 -17.07 15.57
N PHE A 803 16.54 -16.41 15.43
CA PHE A 803 16.27 -15.16 16.13
C PHE A 803 15.74 -15.47 17.54
N VAL A 804 16.26 -14.76 18.53
CA VAL A 804 15.84 -14.87 19.93
C VAL A 804 15.70 -13.44 20.46
N PRO A 805 14.55 -13.06 21.03
CA PRO A 805 14.32 -11.69 21.44
C PRO A 805 14.99 -11.43 22.79
N ALA A 806 15.20 -10.16 23.15
CA ALA A 806 15.81 -9.81 24.43
C ALA A 806 14.90 -10.07 25.65
N TRP A 807 13.58 -10.13 25.44
CA TRP A 807 12.61 -10.40 26.50
C TRP A 807 12.59 -11.89 26.89
N LYS A 808 12.54 -12.15 28.19
CA LYS A 808 12.59 -13.52 28.77
C LYS A 808 11.24 -13.99 29.27
N ASP A 809 10.58 -13.18 30.08
CA ASP A 809 9.24 -13.47 30.59
C ASP A 809 8.19 -12.86 29.67
N LEU A 810 6.95 -13.34 29.77
CA LEU A 810 5.80 -12.80 29.04
C LEU A 810 4.75 -12.30 30.03
N ASP A 811 4.37 -11.03 29.92
CA ASP A 811 3.26 -10.48 30.69
C ASP A 811 1.92 -10.78 30.00
N ILE A 812 1.01 -11.41 30.72
CA ILE A 812 -0.39 -11.61 30.32
C ILE A 812 -1.19 -10.43 30.82
N VAL A 813 -1.76 -9.67 29.89
CA VAL A 813 -2.55 -8.47 30.19
C VAL A 813 -4.02 -8.79 29.91
N LEU A 814 -4.85 -8.79 30.96
CA LEU A 814 -6.29 -8.94 30.81
C LEU A 814 -6.89 -7.61 30.37
N HIS A 815 -7.84 -7.66 29.43
CA HIS A 815 -8.57 -6.46 29.03
C HIS A 815 -9.34 -5.84 30.23
N ASN A 816 -9.57 -4.54 30.18
CA ASN A 816 -10.19 -3.83 31.29
C ASN A 816 -11.58 -4.40 31.63
N GLY A 817 -11.83 -4.61 32.92
CA GLY A 817 -13.08 -5.22 33.41
C GLY A 817 -12.98 -6.73 33.64
N ASP A 818 -11.91 -7.40 33.22
CA ASP A 818 -11.62 -8.79 33.60
C ASP A 818 -10.61 -8.84 34.75
N GLU A 819 -11.09 -9.28 35.92
CA GLU A 819 -10.29 -9.36 37.15
C GLU A 819 -9.97 -10.81 37.56
N ARG A 820 -10.23 -11.78 36.68
CA ARG A 820 -10.01 -13.21 36.97
C ARG A 820 -8.53 -13.51 37.20
N ARG A 821 -8.26 -14.60 37.94
CA ARG A 821 -6.89 -15.10 38.12
C ARG A 821 -6.37 -15.72 36.82
N VAL A 822 -5.11 -15.44 36.48
CA VAL A 822 -4.42 -16.13 35.38
C VAL A 822 -3.63 -17.30 35.94
N VAL A 823 -3.72 -18.47 35.30
CA VAL A 823 -2.95 -19.68 35.65
C VAL A 823 -2.36 -20.31 34.40
N SER A 824 -1.23 -21.01 34.53
CA SER A 824 -0.65 -21.76 33.41
C SER A 824 -1.39 -23.08 33.15
N ASP A 825 -1.51 -23.46 31.88
CA ASP A 825 -2.03 -24.74 31.41
C ASP A 825 -1.14 -25.94 31.78
N ILE A 826 0.18 -25.73 31.86
CA ILE A 826 1.20 -26.73 32.20
C ILE A 826 1.83 -26.52 33.58
N GLY A 827 1.25 -25.66 34.43
CA GLY A 827 1.71 -25.42 35.79
C GLY A 827 2.98 -24.55 35.91
N LYS A 828 3.34 -23.78 34.88
CA LYS A 828 4.35 -22.71 35.00
C LYS A 828 3.95 -21.67 36.05
N THR A 829 4.94 -21.01 36.63
CA THR A 829 4.73 -19.94 37.61
C THR A 829 4.09 -18.72 36.94
N VAL A 830 2.97 -18.27 37.49
CA VAL A 830 2.26 -17.06 37.08
C VAL A 830 2.20 -16.10 38.26
N GLU A 831 2.85 -14.95 38.15
CA GLU A 831 2.96 -13.94 39.22
C GLU A 831 2.02 -12.76 38.98
N TYR A 832 1.19 -12.41 39.95
CA TYR A 832 0.36 -11.20 39.85
C TYR A 832 1.22 -9.92 39.99
N LYS A 833 1.09 -8.99 39.04
CA LYS A 833 1.83 -7.72 39.01
C LYS A 833 1.00 -6.50 39.45
N GLY A 834 -0.31 -6.65 39.56
CA GLY A 834 -1.21 -5.52 39.85
C GLY A 834 -1.97 -5.05 38.62
N LYS A 835 -2.31 -3.75 38.61
CA LYS A 835 -2.89 -3.06 37.46
C LYS A 835 -1.83 -2.14 36.83
N ASP A 836 -1.79 -2.09 35.50
CA ASP A 836 -0.91 -1.17 34.78
C ASP A 836 -1.45 0.28 34.76
N SER A 837 -0.76 1.18 34.07
CA SER A 837 -1.15 2.60 33.97
C SER A 837 -2.48 2.83 33.24
N ARG A 838 -3.03 1.82 32.56
CA ARG A 838 -4.33 1.86 31.87
C ARG A 838 -5.42 1.12 32.66
N GLY A 839 -5.10 0.63 33.86
CA GLY A 839 -6.02 -0.08 34.75
C GLY A 839 -6.17 -1.57 34.47
N ARG A 840 -5.40 -2.13 33.54
CA ARG A 840 -5.51 -3.53 33.13
C ARG A 840 -4.77 -4.43 34.10
N VAL A 841 -5.35 -5.58 34.41
CA VAL A 841 -4.74 -6.57 35.29
C VAL A 841 -3.61 -7.29 34.57
N VAL A 842 -2.44 -7.34 35.21
CA VAL A 842 -1.23 -7.94 34.64
C VAL A 842 -0.73 -9.11 35.49
N TYR A 843 -0.35 -10.19 34.81
CA TYR A 843 0.34 -11.33 35.39
C TYR A 843 1.60 -11.64 34.57
N THR A 844 2.69 -12.03 35.20
CA THR A 844 3.89 -12.48 34.49
C THR A 844 3.93 -14.00 34.43
N LEU A 845 3.94 -14.56 33.22
CA LEU A 845 4.25 -15.96 32.96
C LEU A 845 5.78 -16.12 32.87
N LYS A 846 6.37 -16.80 33.86
CA LYS A 846 7.80 -17.07 33.89
C LYS A 846 8.21 -18.09 32.83
N ASN A 847 9.33 -17.84 32.16
CA ASN A 847 9.86 -18.76 31.15
C ASN A 847 10.18 -20.14 31.72
#